data_AF-A0A8H4LEN6-F1
#
_entry.id   AF-A0A8H4LEN6-F1
#
_cell.length_a   1.000
_cell.length_b   1.000
_cell.length_c   1.000
_cell.angle_alpha   90.00
_cell.angle_beta   90.00
_cell.angle_gamma   90.00
#
_symmetry.space_group_name_H-M   'P 1'
#
loop_
_entity.id
_entity.type
_entity.pdbx_description
1 polymer ?
#
loop_
_entity_poly.entity_id
_entity_poly.type
_entity_poly.pdbx_seq_one_letter_code
_entity_poly.pdbx_strand_id
1 'polypeptide(L)'
;MRLVDTKRIQLAHFDDDKIPKYAILSHKWEQEEVLFQDMQQGTALNKKGYAKLESCCRVARDNGFQYIWDDTCCIDKTSSAELSEAINSMYRYYQEADICYAYLADVSALSELSDSRWFTRGWTLQELIAPHDMIFFDREWNALGTKMSLVEAISHRTGIPAFILCDSEQIETTSIAQRMSWAADRVTTRKEDRAYSLMGIFGINMPLLYGEGEKAFYRLQEEIMRVSEDHSLFAWRHSGEHGGFLAPTPSAFKDSGNIIPWNPFTPYNSPFTLTNKGVHMDAPFIAQDESGRGIVILYCAEAGRRNELIAVHLRDVYLTMEHYERCRTKEFETVDLNHFNFIQYPVRTLCIRLQTRDPRPRDRRSRVAPEAPLGKVYSSLSAAAVAGDEGAVWLLLAQTGALTGASGDDAQSAICLAARGGHERLVSQLMTQRDTSNFLVDRTGRTVLSHAAEFGHEAVVRLILSTARVQPDAKDDLGLTALWYATRNGHKEIVALLLATGVVSANVCGKGESALWHPASRGDFDLVRLLLEHGAVDNEAGQTALCEAASKGYARIVEALLINKASPLEAKGLNEQTAFRQAFTQGHITIMSLLVSYGANIEAKDLENRTPLCYACHKGDEALVEFLLEHGANTEARDVKRQTPLLIACVEGNQSLVEFLLKHGAKTDKLDSVGRTPLARAAMWGNVSMVKLLLENGADPRATCSNGKTAASYAVGKETKNLLTEGRWYRAVLNRTGSK
;
A
#
# COMPACT_ATOMS: atom_id res chain seq x y z
N MET A 1 52.51 -15.60 12.65
CA MET A 1 52.37 -16.15 14.04
C MET A 1 53.72 -16.25 14.80
N ARG A 2 53.75 -16.09 16.13
CA ARG A 2 54.94 -16.39 16.98
C ARG A 2 54.69 -17.66 17.79
N LEU A 3 55.70 -18.52 17.91
CA LEU A 3 55.66 -19.79 18.66
C LEU A 3 56.89 -19.91 19.57
N VAL A 4 56.81 -20.70 20.63
CA VAL A 4 57.94 -21.03 21.51
C VAL A 4 58.57 -22.35 21.05
N ASP A 5 59.88 -22.34 20.76
CA ASP A 5 60.65 -23.57 20.50
C ASP A 5 60.76 -24.39 21.79
N THR A 6 60.28 -25.63 21.78
CA THR A 6 60.21 -26.49 22.96
C THR A 6 61.58 -26.88 23.52
N LYS A 7 62.66 -26.85 22.73
CA LYS A 7 64.00 -27.23 23.19
C LYS A 7 64.73 -26.04 23.81
N ARG A 8 64.62 -24.87 23.19
CA ARG A 8 65.32 -23.64 23.62
C ARG A 8 64.49 -22.74 24.52
N ILE A 9 63.16 -22.92 24.55
CA ILE A 9 62.19 -22.05 25.23
C ILE A 9 62.42 -20.59 24.80
N GLN A 10 62.50 -20.38 23.49
CA GLN A 10 62.71 -19.07 22.85
C GLN A 10 61.65 -18.85 21.78
N LEU A 11 61.29 -17.58 21.55
CA LEU A 11 60.31 -17.22 20.53
C LEU A 11 60.90 -17.38 19.12
N ALA A 12 60.14 -18.02 18.24
CA ALA A 12 60.37 -18.12 16.81
C ALA A 12 59.19 -17.45 16.07
N HIS A 13 59.50 -16.80 14.95
CA HIS A 13 58.52 -16.08 14.14
C HIS A 13 58.28 -16.82 12.82
N PHE A 14 57.02 -16.90 12.41
CA PHE A 14 56.57 -17.58 11.21
C PHE A 14 55.57 -16.71 10.45
N ASP A 15 55.71 -16.66 9.13
CA ASP A 15 54.70 -16.11 8.22
C ASP A 15 53.47 -17.03 8.18
N ASP A 16 52.30 -16.47 7.89
CA ASP A 16 51.02 -17.21 7.99
C ASP A 16 50.93 -18.43 7.07
N ASP A 17 51.60 -18.41 5.90
CA ASP A 17 51.62 -19.53 4.95
C ASP A 17 52.59 -20.67 5.36
N LYS A 18 53.36 -20.49 6.44
CA LYS A 18 54.46 -21.38 6.83
C LYS A 18 54.46 -21.74 8.32
N ILE A 19 53.29 -21.76 8.95
CA ILE A 19 53.16 -22.13 10.36
C ILE A 19 53.41 -23.65 10.50
N PRO A 20 54.42 -24.08 11.28
CA PRO A 20 54.67 -25.49 11.53
C PRO A 20 53.61 -26.08 12.47
N LYS A 21 53.52 -27.41 12.54
CA LYS A 21 52.71 -28.10 13.56
C LYS A 21 53.08 -27.62 14.97
N TYR A 22 52.08 -27.33 15.79
CA TYR A 22 52.27 -26.80 17.14
C TYR A 22 51.21 -27.32 18.10
N ALA A 23 51.61 -27.45 19.37
CA ALA A 23 50.67 -27.65 20.46
C ALA A 23 50.30 -26.28 21.07
N ILE A 24 49.09 -26.15 21.62
CA ILE A 24 48.62 -24.91 22.21
C ILE A 24 48.33 -25.07 23.71
N LEU A 25 48.85 -24.17 24.53
CA LEU A 25 48.61 -24.17 25.97
C LEU A 25 47.33 -23.39 26.29
N SER A 26 46.31 -24.08 26.80
CA SER A 26 45.14 -23.45 27.41
C SER A 26 45.44 -23.10 28.86
N HIS A 27 45.10 -21.88 29.29
CA HIS A 27 45.72 -21.32 30.50
C HIS A 27 44.76 -20.77 31.56
N LYS A 28 45.16 -21.01 32.81
CA LYS A 28 45.07 -20.07 33.94
C LYS A 28 46.45 -20.02 34.62
N TRP A 29 46.95 -18.84 34.95
CA TRP A 29 48.17 -18.67 35.72
C TRP A 29 47.83 -18.48 37.20
N GLU A 30 48.54 -19.18 38.08
CA GLU A 30 48.39 -19.00 39.55
C GLU A 30 49.42 -18.05 40.13
N GLN A 31 50.65 -18.03 39.57
CA GLN A 31 51.76 -17.21 40.06
C GLN A 31 52.56 -16.67 38.86
N GLU A 32 52.72 -15.35 38.80
CA GLU A 32 53.59 -14.58 37.87
C GLU A 32 53.61 -15.09 36.42
N GLU A 33 52.71 -14.57 35.58
CA GLU A 33 52.67 -14.87 34.14
C GLU A 33 53.99 -14.52 33.45
N VAL A 34 54.42 -15.38 32.52
CA VAL A 34 55.55 -15.11 31.63
C VAL A 34 55.01 -14.31 30.44
N LEU A 35 55.40 -13.03 30.36
CA LEU A 35 54.95 -12.12 29.30
C LEU A 35 55.88 -12.16 28.09
N PHE A 36 55.41 -11.67 26.95
CA PHE A 36 56.22 -11.50 25.74
C PHE A 36 57.51 -10.71 26.00
N GLN A 37 57.44 -9.63 26.79
CA GLN A 37 58.61 -8.83 27.16
C GLN A 37 59.62 -9.64 27.99
N ASP A 38 59.12 -10.53 28.86
CA ASP A 38 59.99 -11.38 29.68
C ASP A 38 60.79 -12.37 28.82
N MET A 39 60.18 -12.88 27.74
CA MET A 39 60.85 -13.74 26.76
C MET A 39 61.88 -12.96 25.93
N GLN A 40 61.57 -11.73 25.51
CA GLN A 40 62.50 -10.91 24.73
C GLN A 40 63.72 -10.45 25.54
N GLN A 41 63.52 -10.11 26.81
CA GLN A 41 64.57 -9.60 27.71
C GLN A 41 65.35 -10.70 28.41
N GLY A 42 64.94 -11.97 28.27
CA GLY A 42 65.55 -13.11 28.96
C GLY A 42 65.26 -13.16 30.47
N THR A 43 64.30 -12.37 30.96
CA THR A 43 63.90 -12.31 32.37
C THR A 43 62.85 -13.37 32.74
N ALA A 44 62.34 -14.12 31.76
CA ALA A 44 61.34 -15.17 31.95
C ALA A 44 61.74 -16.21 33.01
N LEU A 45 63.02 -16.60 33.07
CA LEU A 45 63.57 -17.56 34.05
C LEU A 45 63.37 -17.14 35.52
N ASN A 46 63.20 -15.84 35.77
CA ASN A 46 63.04 -15.29 37.11
C ASN A 46 61.58 -15.32 37.59
N LYS A 47 60.62 -15.65 36.70
CA LYS A 47 59.20 -15.70 37.00
C LYS A 47 58.82 -17.07 37.53
N LYS A 48 57.98 -17.12 38.57
CA LYS A 48 57.47 -18.41 39.07
C LYS A 48 56.68 -19.20 38.03
N GLY A 49 56.00 -18.51 37.12
CA GLY A 49 55.29 -19.15 36.01
C GLY A 49 56.20 -19.91 35.04
N TYR A 50 57.50 -19.63 34.98
CA TYR A 50 58.41 -20.27 34.03
C TYR A 50 58.39 -21.80 34.09
N ALA A 51 58.26 -22.37 35.29
CA ALA A 51 58.18 -23.83 35.49
C ALA A 51 56.98 -24.47 34.76
N LYS A 52 55.86 -23.74 34.63
CA LYS A 52 54.69 -24.20 33.87
C LYS A 52 54.99 -24.22 32.38
N LEU A 53 55.64 -23.17 31.85
CA LEU A 53 56.03 -23.10 30.45
C LEU A 53 57.04 -24.19 30.09
N GLU A 54 58.01 -24.44 30.98
CA GLU A 54 59.00 -25.52 30.83
C GLU A 54 58.33 -26.90 30.82
N SER A 55 57.40 -27.14 31.75
CA SER A 55 56.64 -28.40 31.80
C SER A 55 55.79 -28.61 30.55
N CYS A 56 55.14 -27.56 30.06
CA CYS A 56 54.41 -27.59 28.79
C CYS A 56 55.33 -27.92 27.61
N CYS A 57 56.50 -27.28 27.52
CA CYS A 57 57.49 -27.56 26.47
C CYS A 57 58.00 -29.00 26.52
N ARG A 58 58.19 -29.56 27.73
CA ARG A 58 58.58 -30.95 27.92
C ARG A 58 57.49 -31.89 27.40
N VAL A 59 56.24 -31.71 27.84
CA VAL A 59 55.09 -32.53 27.38
C VAL A 59 54.89 -32.43 25.88
N ALA A 60 54.99 -31.24 25.31
CA ALA A 60 54.89 -31.03 23.85
C ALA A 60 55.97 -31.82 23.10
N ARG A 61 57.22 -31.78 23.59
CA ARG A 61 58.34 -32.50 23.00
C ARG A 61 58.18 -34.02 23.09
N ASP A 62 57.70 -34.51 24.24
CA ASP A 62 57.41 -35.93 24.46
C ASP A 62 56.30 -36.41 23.50
N ASN A 63 55.37 -35.53 23.16
CA ASN A 63 54.31 -35.75 22.16
C ASN A 63 54.74 -35.45 20.71
N GLY A 64 56.02 -35.13 20.46
CA GLY A 64 56.58 -34.93 19.12
C GLY A 64 56.44 -33.53 18.52
N PHE A 65 56.00 -32.54 19.30
CA PHE A 65 55.87 -31.15 18.84
C PHE A 65 57.16 -30.36 19.08
N GLN A 66 57.66 -29.70 18.03
CA GLN A 66 58.81 -28.80 18.15
C GLN A 66 58.42 -27.45 18.74
N TYR A 67 57.19 -27.00 18.53
CA TYR A 67 56.73 -25.67 18.89
C TYR A 67 55.46 -25.72 19.73
N ILE A 68 55.33 -24.76 20.64
CA ILE A 68 54.08 -24.48 21.34
C ILE A 68 53.63 -23.04 21.16
N TRP A 69 52.34 -22.80 21.31
CA TRP A 69 51.77 -21.46 21.43
C TRP A 69 51.19 -21.23 22.84
N ASP A 70 51.42 -20.04 23.37
CA ASP A 70 50.92 -19.59 24.68
C ASP A 70 50.65 -18.08 24.61
N ASP A 71 49.44 -17.66 24.96
CA ASP A 71 48.93 -16.30 24.70
C ASP A 71 49.70 -15.23 25.48
N THR A 72 50.22 -15.54 26.67
CA THR A 72 50.93 -14.56 27.50
C THR A 72 52.29 -14.20 26.95
N CYS A 73 52.97 -15.15 26.31
CA CYS A 73 54.34 -14.98 25.84
C CYS A 73 54.47 -14.91 24.31
N CYS A 74 53.47 -15.34 23.54
CA CYS A 74 53.45 -15.25 22.08
C CYS A 74 52.77 -13.99 21.54
N ILE A 75 52.02 -13.25 22.38
CA ILE A 75 51.32 -12.00 22.01
C ILE A 75 51.96 -10.82 22.74
N ASP A 76 52.25 -9.74 22.02
CA ASP A 76 52.65 -8.47 22.59
C ASP A 76 51.41 -7.71 23.05
N LYS A 77 51.00 -7.97 24.30
CA LYS A 77 49.86 -7.32 24.93
C LYS A 77 50.04 -5.80 25.12
N THR A 78 51.23 -5.23 24.85
CA THR A 78 51.46 -3.78 24.87
C THR A 78 51.14 -3.09 23.55
N SER A 79 51.10 -3.84 22.45
CA SER A 79 50.65 -3.37 21.14
C SER A 79 49.14 -3.54 21.01
N SER A 80 48.38 -2.44 20.98
CA SER A 80 46.93 -2.48 20.85
C SER A 80 46.46 -3.10 19.53
N ALA A 81 47.20 -2.87 18.44
CA ALA A 81 46.93 -3.45 17.14
C ALA A 81 47.10 -4.97 17.16
N GLU A 82 48.22 -5.44 17.71
CA GLU A 82 48.53 -6.86 17.78
C GLU A 82 47.58 -7.60 18.74
N LEU A 83 47.27 -6.99 19.89
CA LEU A 83 46.29 -7.54 20.82
C LEU A 83 44.91 -7.69 20.17
N SER A 84 44.47 -6.70 19.39
CA SER A 84 43.20 -6.74 18.66
C SER A 84 43.19 -7.84 17.60
N GLU A 85 44.26 -7.96 16.83
CA GLU A 85 44.41 -9.01 15.81
C GLU A 85 44.42 -10.40 16.45
N ALA A 86 45.19 -10.57 17.53
CA ALA A 86 45.33 -11.85 18.22
C ALA A 86 44.02 -12.30 18.88
N ILE A 87 43.24 -11.39 19.48
CA ILE A 87 41.94 -11.73 20.07
C ILE A 87 40.93 -12.12 18.98
N ASN A 88 40.89 -11.40 17.86
CA ASN A 88 40.01 -11.76 16.73
C ASN A 88 40.42 -13.10 16.08
N SER A 89 41.68 -13.49 16.20
CA SER A 89 42.23 -14.73 15.63
C SER A 89 42.32 -15.87 16.66
N MET A 90 41.95 -15.62 17.93
CA MET A 90 42.18 -16.56 19.03
C MET A 90 41.54 -17.92 18.79
N TYR A 91 40.25 -17.93 18.42
CA TYR A 91 39.52 -19.15 18.11
C TYR A 91 40.20 -19.95 17.00
N ARG A 92 40.65 -19.27 15.94
CA ARG A 92 41.36 -19.87 14.81
C ARG A 92 42.68 -20.49 15.25
N TYR A 93 43.45 -19.84 16.11
CA TYR A 93 44.70 -20.41 16.64
C TYR A 93 44.45 -21.69 17.46
N TYR A 94 43.35 -21.77 18.21
CA TYR A 94 42.99 -23.01 18.90
C TYR A 94 42.44 -24.08 17.94
N GLN A 95 41.73 -23.69 16.90
CA GLN A 95 41.18 -24.60 15.88
C GLN A 95 42.27 -25.21 14.99
N GLU A 96 43.29 -24.44 14.63
CA GLU A 96 44.40 -24.87 13.76
C GLU A 96 45.52 -25.59 14.52
N ALA A 97 45.54 -25.53 15.85
CA ALA A 97 46.52 -26.26 16.65
C ALA A 97 46.30 -27.78 16.56
N ASP A 98 47.38 -28.55 16.41
CA ASP A 98 47.29 -30.01 16.34
C ASP A 98 46.81 -30.63 17.66
N ILE A 99 47.10 -29.99 18.80
CA ILE A 99 46.65 -30.45 20.12
C ILE A 99 46.62 -29.31 21.14
N CYS A 100 45.60 -29.28 21.98
CA CYS A 100 45.50 -28.37 23.12
C CYS A 100 45.85 -29.06 24.45
N TYR A 101 46.69 -28.42 25.25
CA TYR A 101 46.98 -28.84 26.62
C TYR A 101 46.27 -27.91 27.61
N ALA A 102 45.29 -28.42 28.35
CA ALA A 102 44.66 -27.68 29.45
C ALA A 102 45.29 -28.04 30.78
N TYR A 103 45.95 -27.06 31.38
CA TYR A 103 46.56 -27.19 32.70
C TYR A 103 45.61 -26.73 33.80
N LEU A 104 45.17 -27.66 34.65
CA LEU A 104 44.21 -27.44 35.74
C LEU A 104 44.93 -27.33 37.08
N ALA A 105 45.41 -26.12 37.40
CA ALA A 105 46.21 -25.87 38.61
C ALA A 105 45.48 -26.15 39.95
N ASP A 106 44.14 -26.16 39.93
CA ASP A 106 43.29 -26.43 41.09
C ASP A 106 42.81 -27.88 41.21
N VAL A 107 43.27 -28.77 40.33
CA VAL A 107 42.89 -30.19 40.33
C VAL A 107 44.10 -31.03 40.69
N SER A 108 43.91 -31.98 41.60
CA SER A 108 44.90 -33.02 41.95
C SER A 108 44.41 -34.44 41.65
N ALA A 109 43.11 -34.62 41.38
CA ALA A 109 42.53 -35.91 40.99
C ALA A 109 41.34 -35.74 40.05
N LEU A 110 41.03 -36.77 39.25
CA LEU A 110 39.93 -36.76 38.28
C LEU A 110 38.55 -36.44 38.92
N SER A 111 38.33 -36.82 40.17
CA SER A 111 37.10 -36.50 40.91
C SER A 111 36.85 -35.01 41.10
N GLU A 112 37.89 -34.18 41.05
CA GLU A 112 37.83 -32.72 41.25
C GLU A 112 37.67 -31.95 39.93
N LEU A 113 37.67 -32.65 38.78
CA LEU A 113 37.63 -32.04 37.45
C LEU A 113 36.46 -31.04 37.31
N SER A 114 35.27 -31.46 37.72
CA SER A 114 34.04 -30.66 37.62
C SER A 114 34.10 -29.39 38.48
N ASP A 115 34.93 -29.35 39.52
CA ASP A 115 35.04 -28.19 40.41
C ASP A 115 36.12 -27.19 39.97
N SER A 116 36.90 -27.53 38.93
CA SER A 116 37.95 -26.64 38.43
C SER A 116 37.38 -25.29 38.00
N ARG A 117 38.09 -24.23 38.40
CA ARG A 117 37.81 -22.85 37.98
C ARG A 117 38.18 -22.61 36.52
N TRP A 118 38.84 -23.55 35.86
CA TRP A 118 39.11 -23.46 34.42
C TRP A 118 37.79 -23.45 33.64
N PHE A 119 36.81 -24.29 34.01
CA PHE A 119 35.50 -24.34 33.36
C PHE A 119 34.62 -23.11 33.62
N THR A 120 34.96 -22.27 34.59
CA THR A 120 34.18 -21.06 34.93
C THR A 120 34.77 -19.79 34.32
N ARG A 121 35.94 -19.82 33.68
CA ARG A 121 36.55 -18.63 33.06
C ARG A 121 35.94 -18.36 31.69
N GLY A 122 35.76 -17.09 31.29
CA GLY A 122 35.18 -16.75 29.99
C GLY A 122 35.98 -17.27 28.79
N TRP A 123 37.26 -16.90 28.69
CA TRP A 123 38.13 -17.23 27.55
C TRP A 123 38.31 -18.73 27.31
N THR A 124 38.31 -19.54 28.36
CA THR A 124 38.45 -21.00 28.25
C THR A 124 37.29 -21.67 27.54
N LEU A 125 36.20 -20.94 27.24
CA LEU A 125 35.11 -21.45 26.42
C LEU A 125 35.56 -21.70 24.98
N GLN A 126 36.27 -20.75 24.38
CA GLN A 126 36.84 -20.93 23.04
C GLN A 126 37.95 -21.98 23.07
N GLU A 127 38.77 -21.98 24.12
CA GLU A 127 39.86 -22.95 24.31
C GLU A 127 39.34 -24.39 24.49
N LEU A 128 38.08 -24.57 24.94
CA LEU A 128 37.43 -25.87 25.05
C LEU A 128 36.82 -26.34 23.72
N ILE A 129 36.15 -25.43 23.01
CA ILE A 129 35.32 -25.75 21.85
C ILE A 129 36.16 -25.81 20.56
N ALA A 130 37.07 -24.88 20.37
CA ALA A 130 37.79 -24.72 19.10
C ALA A 130 38.74 -25.88 18.76
N PRO A 131 39.57 -26.40 19.69
CA PRO A 131 40.51 -27.47 19.37
C PRO A 131 39.80 -28.77 19.05
N HIS A 132 40.28 -29.48 18.03
CA HIS A 132 39.84 -30.85 17.76
C HIS A 132 40.33 -31.81 18.86
N ASP A 133 41.63 -31.85 19.09
CA ASP A 133 42.29 -32.71 20.08
C ASP A 133 42.73 -31.93 21.32
N MET A 134 42.46 -32.47 22.50
CA MET A 134 42.76 -31.81 23.76
C MET A 134 43.01 -32.81 24.90
N ILE A 135 44.03 -32.53 25.71
CA ILE A 135 44.40 -33.31 26.91
C ILE A 135 44.34 -32.40 28.14
N PHE A 136 43.72 -32.89 29.21
CA PHE A 136 43.66 -32.24 30.51
C PHE A 136 44.76 -32.77 31.42
N PHE A 137 45.46 -31.85 32.10
CA PHE A 137 46.51 -32.14 33.06
C PHE A 137 46.16 -31.58 34.43
N ASP A 138 46.49 -32.33 35.48
CA ASP A 138 46.42 -31.84 36.86
C ASP A 138 47.56 -30.85 37.17
N ARG A 139 47.63 -30.36 38.41
CA ARG A 139 48.68 -29.41 38.83
C ARG A 139 50.10 -30.02 38.83
N GLU A 140 50.23 -31.33 38.84
CA GLU A 140 51.50 -32.07 38.78
C GLU A 140 51.87 -32.47 37.34
N TRP A 141 51.09 -32.05 36.32
CA TRP A 141 51.25 -32.43 34.92
C TRP A 141 51.02 -33.92 34.62
N ASN A 142 50.21 -34.62 35.43
CA ASN A 142 49.71 -35.94 35.08
C ASN A 142 48.48 -35.81 34.18
N ALA A 143 48.39 -36.65 33.15
CA ALA A 143 47.24 -36.66 32.24
C ALA A 143 45.99 -37.19 32.96
N LEU A 144 44.95 -36.36 33.02
CA LEU A 144 43.64 -36.72 33.58
C LEU A 144 42.75 -37.44 32.55
N GLY A 145 42.91 -37.09 31.27
CA GLY A 145 42.14 -37.65 30.16
C GLY A 145 42.09 -36.69 28.96
N THR A 146 41.47 -37.14 27.87
CA THR A 146 41.22 -36.33 26.68
C THR A 146 39.83 -35.71 26.72
N LYS A 147 39.58 -34.68 25.90
CA LYS A 147 38.25 -34.11 25.70
C LYS A 147 37.21 -35.18 25.35
N MET A 148 37.59 -36.16 24.53
CA MET A 148 36.73 -37.29 24.16
C MET A 148 36.47 -38.26 25.31
N SER A 149 37.50 -38.63 26.09
CA SER A 149 37.31 -39.56 27.21
C SER A 149 36.52 -38.95 28.37
N LEU A 150 36.52 -37.62 28.47
CA LEU A 150 35.89 -36.86 29.55
C LEU A 150 34.61 -36.14 29.10
N VAL A 151 34.09 -36.44 27.90
CA VAL A 151 33.03 -35.67 27.25
C VAL A 151 31.76 -35.55 28.10
N GLU A 152 31.34 -36.62 28.78
CA GLU A 152 30.15 -36.60 29.64
C GLU A 152 30.32 -35.70 30.87
N ALA A 153 31.49 -35.76 31.52
CA ALA A 153 31.79 -34.92 32.67
C ALA A 153 31.88 -33.44 32.28
N ILE A 154 32.49 -33.14 31.13
CA ILE A 154 32.61 -31.78 30.59
C ILE A 154 31.23 -31.25 30.17
N SER A 155 30.44 -32.06 29.48
CA SER A 155 29.07 -31.74 29.05
C SER A 155 28.19 -31.39 30.25
N HIS A 156 28.19 -32.24 31.29
CA HIS A 156 27.46 -31.98 32.52
C HIS A 156 27.91 -30.70 33.24
N ARG A 157 29.22 -30.42 33.26
CA ARG A 157 29.76 -29.22 33.92
C ARG A 157 29.45 -27.93 33.15
N THR A 158 29.54 -27.96 31.83
CA THR A 158 29.52 -26.74 31.00
C THR A 158 28.16 -26.47 30.38
N GLY A 159 27.26 -27.45 30.34
CA GLY A 159 26.00 -27.39 29.60
C GLY A 159 26.19 -27.46 28.08
N ILE A 160 27.41 -27.71 27.60
CA ILE A 160 27.70 -27.88 26.17
C ILE A 160 27.39 -29.32 25.80
N PRO A 161 26.53 -29.58 24.78
CA PRO A 161 26.19 -30.93 24.39
C PRO A 161 27.42 -31.75 23.98
N ALA A 162 27.45 -33.04 24.35
CA ALA A 162 28.55 -33.94 24.05
C ALA A 162 28.91 -33.98 22.56
N PHE A 163 27.91 -33.93 21.67
CA PHE A 163 28.15 -33.92 20.22
C PHE A 163 28.90 -32.66 19.73
N ILE A 164 28.70 -31.50 20.35
CA ILE A 164 29.44 -30.26 20.04
C ILE A 164 30.89 -30.35 20.54
N LEU A 165 31.11 -30.99 21.69
CA LEU A 165 32.46 -31.19 22.24
C LEU A 165 33.28 -32.17 21.39
N CYS A 166 32.62 -33.14 20.75
CA CYS A 166 33.24 -34.12 19.87
C CYS A 166 33.51 -33.57 18.46
N ASP A 167 32.59 -32.78 17.91
CA ASP A 167 32.63 -32.29 16.52
C ASP A 167 32.26 -30.81 16.47
N SER A 168 33.25 -29.97 16.13
CA SER A 168 33.08 -28.52 16.08
C SER A 168 32.35 -28.04 14.82
N GLU A 169 32.19 -28.86 13.77
CA GLU A 169 31.49 -28.44 12.54
C GLU A 169 29.99 -28.17 12.79
N GLN A 170 29.39 -28.80 13.80
CA GLN A 170 27.97 -28.63 14.13
C GLN A 170 27.67 -27.29 14.84
N ILE A 171 28.70 -26.53 15.22
CA ILE A 171 28.55 -25.23 15.88
C ILE A 171 27.79 -24.22 15.01
N GLU A 172 27.97 -24.30 13.69
CA GLU A 172 27.32 -23.40 12.72
C GLU A 172 25.80 -23.62 12.67
N THR A 173 25.36 -24.86 12.85
CA THR A 173 23.94 -25.25 12.87
C THR A 173 23.27 -25.08 14.23
N THR A 174 24.08 -24.81 15.27
CA THR A 174 23.59 -24.63 16.64
C THR A 174 23.00 -23.23 16.82
N SER A 175 21.87 -23.16 17.52
CA SER A 175 21.16 -21.89 17.71
C SER A 175 22.02 -20.86 18.46
N ILE A 176 21.74 -19.58 18.23
CA ILE A 176 22.39 -18.49 18.97
C ILE A 176 22.11 -18.63 20.47
N ALA A 177 20.87 -18.93 20.85
CA ALA A 177 20.48 -19.10 22.25
C ALA A 177 21.32 -20.19 22.96
N GLN A 178 21.53 -21.32 22.27
CA GLN A 178 22.35 -22.42 22.78
C GLN A 178 23.79 -21.99 22.98
N ARG A 179 24.41 -21.38 21.96
CA ARG A 179 25.79 -20.90 22.03
C ARG A 179 26.00 -19.84 23.12
N MET A 180 25.04 -18.92 23.28
CA MET A 180 25.06 -17.90 24.35
C MET A 180 24.97 -18.53 25.75
N SER A 181 24.16 -19.59 25.90
CA SER A 181 23.96 -20.28 27.19
C SER A 181 25.25 -20.86 27.77
N TRP A 182 26.20 -21.27 26.93
CA TRP A 182 27.49 -21.84 27.36
C TRP A 182 28.41 -20.84 28.08
N ALA A 183 28.13 -19.55 27.93
CA ALA A 183 28.81 -18.47 28.64
C ALA A 183 28.02 -17.94 29.85
N ALA A 184 26.82 -18.46 30.13
CA ALA A 184 25.92 -17.90 31.13
C ALA A 184 26.50 -17.89 32.55
N ASP A 185 27.21 -18.95 32.94
CA ASP A 185 27.83 -19.12 34.26
C ASP A 185 29.34 -18.79 34.26
N ARG A 186 29.86 -18.20 33.17
CA ARG A 186 31.27 -17.86 33.04
C ARG A 186 31.61 -16.48 33.60
N VAL A 187 32.80 -16.38 34.15
CA VAL A 187 33.36 -15.21 34.83
C VAL A 187 34.57 -14.69 34.07
N THR A 188 34.63 -13.37 33.92
CA THR A 188 35.72 -12.66 33.25
C THR A 188 36.30 -11.58 34.16
N THR A 189 37.55 -11.23 33.93
CA THR A 189 38.22 -10.16 34.69
C THR A 189 37.66 -8.79 34.31
N ARG A 190 37.50 -8.52 33.00
CA ARG A 190 36.84 -7.31 32.49
C ARG A 190 35.42 -7.63 32.06
N LYS A 191 34.51 -6.66 32.14
CA LYS A 191 33.10 -6.87 31.79
C LYS A 191 32.93 -7.14 30.28
N GLU A 192 33.64 -6.38 29.47
CA GLU A 192 33.67 -6.47 28.01
C GLU A 192 34.19 -7.82 27.50
N ASP A 193 35.06 -8.50 28.25
CA ASP A 193 35.57 -9.83 27.91
C ASP A 193 34.45 -10.89 27.86
N ARG A 194 33.29 -10.66 28.48
CA ARG A 194 32.12 -11.54 28.34
C ARG A 194 31.61 -11.61 26.90
N ALA A 195 31.80 -10.53 26.14
CA ALA A 195 31.48 -10.47 24.73
C ALA A 195 32.66 -11.00 23.89
N TYR A 196 33.88 -10.55 24.20
CA TYR A 196 35.05 -10.95 23.41
C TYR A 196 35.35 -12.44 23.48
N SER A 197 35.07 -13.09 24.63
CA SER A 197 35.17 -14.54 24.76
C SER A 197 34.12 -15.32 23.97
N LEU A 198 33.17 -14.67 23.31
CA LEU A 198 32.16 -15.30 22.45
C LEU A 198 32.40 -15.06 20.95
N MET A 199 33.24 -14.09 20.58
CA MET A 199 33.45 -13.68 19.18
C MET A 199 33.77 -14.85 18.25
N GLY A 200 34.72 -15.71 18.64
CA GLY A 200 35.11 -16.88 17.86
C GLY A 200 34.00 -17.91 17.65
N ILE A 201 33.17 -18.12 18.67
CA ILE A 201 32.03 -19.07 18.66
C ILE A 201 30.94 -18.64 17.67
N PHE A 202 30.86 -17.34 17.42
CA PHE A 202 29.92 -16.75 16.46
C PHE A 202 30.58 -16.33 15.13
N GLY A 203 31.89 -16.53 14.96
CA GLY A 203 32.61 -16.08 13.77
C GLY A 203 32.59 -14.56 13.57
N ILE A 204 32.50 -13.78 14.66
CA ILE A 204 32.40 -12.32 14.61
C ILE A 204 33.77 -11.67 14.80
N ASN A 205 34.10 -10.74 13.91
CA ASN A 205 35.23 -9.82 14.08
C ASN A 205 34.70 -8.45 14.48
N MET A 206 35.19 -7.90 15.59
CA MET A 206 34.83 -6.56 16.05
C MET A 206 36.00 -5.87 16.77
N PRO A 207 36.11 -4.52 16.70
CA PRO A 207 37.14 -3.77 17.41
C PRO A 207 37.06 -3.93 18.94
N LEU A 208 38.22 -4.02 19.60
CA LEU A 208 38.28 -4.06 21.06
C LEU A 208 38.26 -2.65 21.65
N LEU A 209 37.21 -2.32 22.38
CA LEU A 209 37.05 -1.05 23.07
C LEU A 209 37.05 -1.27 24.59
N TYR A 210 38.24 -1.43 25.18
CA TYR A 210 38.35 -1.61 26.62
C TYR A 210 37.85 -0.39 27.40
N GLY A 211 37.04 -0.64 28.43
CA GLY A 211 36.31 0.39 29.17
C GLY A 211 34.86 0.63 28.74
N GLU A 212 34.38 -0.05 27.68
CA GLU A 212 32.97 0.06 27.27
C GLU A 212 31.98 -0.75 28.14
N GLY A 213 32.49 -1.67 28.96
CA GLY A 213 31.71 -2.47 29.89
C GLY A 213 30.71 -3.40 29.20
N GLU A 214 29.46 -3.43 29.68
CA GLU A 214 28.41 -4.30 29.11
C GLU A 214 28.01 -3.89 27.67
N LYS A 215 28.43 -2.72 27.18
CA LYS A 215 28.16 -2.28 25.80
C LYS A 215 28.80 -3.19 24.75
N ALA A 216 29.91 -3.83 25.09
CA ALA A 216 30.56 -4.81 24.23
C ALA A 216 29.62 -5.96 23.87
N PHE A 217 28.77 -6.39 24.81
CA PHE A 217 27.84 -7.50 24.58
C PHE A 217 26.66 -7.10 23.70
N TYR A 218 26.20 -5.85 23.77
CA TYR A 218 25.22 -5.35 22.79
C TYR A 218 25.82 -5.26 21.38
N ARG A 219 27.05 -4.73 21.25
CA ARG A 219 27.78 -4.71 19.97
C ARG A 219 27.94 -6.10 19.38
N LEU A 220 28.32 -7.10 20.19
CA LEU A 220 28.41 -8.48 19.73
C LEU A 220 27.08 -8.96 19.13
N GLN A 221 25.96 -8.76 19.83
CA GLN A 221 24.64 -9.16 19.33
C GLN A 221 24.25 -8.40 18.04
N GLU A 222 24.56 -7.11 17.95
CA GLU A 222 24.34 -6.32 16.73
C GLU A 222 25.16 -6.87 15.55
N GLU A 223 26.43 -7.26 15.75
CA GLU A 223 27.25 -7.87 14.70
C GLU A 223 26.75 -9.27 14.33
N ILE A 224 26.27 -10.08 15.28
CA ILE A 224 25.63 -11.38 15.00
C ILE A 224 24.40 -11.19 14.10
N MET A 225 23.59 -10.15 14.34
CA MET A 225 22.41 -9.86 13.51
C MET A 225 22.73 -9.45 12.07
N ARG A 226 23.96 -9.02 11.78
CA ARG A 226 24.38 -8.71 10.40
C ARG A 226 24.64 -9.95 9.56
N VAL A 227 24.87 -11.11 10.21
CA VAL A 227 25.28 -12.35 9.54
C VAL A 227 24.34 -13.52 9.83
N SER A 228 23.28 -13.32 10.63
CA SER A 228 22.34 -14.37 11.02
C SER A 228 20.90 -13.87 11.08
N GLU A 229 19.97 -14.76 10.75
CA GLU A 229 18.52 -14.57 10.82
C GLU A 229 17.88 -15.39 11.96
N ASP A 230 18.69 -15.93 12.87
CA ASP A 230 18.21 -16.81 13.94
C ASP A 230 17.53 -16.00 15.07
N HIS A 231 16.19 -16.10 15.13
CA HIS A 231 15.35 -15.44 16.14
C HIS A 231 15.65 -15.92 17.58
N SER A 232 16.34 -17.05 17.77
CA SER A 232 16.72 -17.52 19.11
C SER A 232 17.63 -16.54 19.86
N LEU A 233 18.30 -15.62 19.17
CA LEU A 233 19.00 -14.47 19.77
C LEU A 233 18.12 -13.68 20.75
N PHE A 234 16.81 -13.66 20.54
CA PHE A 234 15.89 -12.90 21.38
C PHE A 234 15.21 -13.76 22.46
N ALA A 235 15.51 -15.06 22.55
CA ALA A 235 14.88 -15.99 23.48
C ALA A 235 15.62 -16.08 24.83
N TRP A 236 15.77 -14.93 25.51
CA TRP A 236 16.46 -14.79 26.80
C TRP A 236 15.53 -14.33 27.95
N ARG A 237 15.89 -14.66 29.20
CA ARG A 237 15.14 -14.27 30.42
C ARG A 237 16.00 -13.40 31.34
N HIS A 238 15.40 -12.42 32.00
CA HIS A 238 16.07 -11.55 32.96
C HIS A 238 15.11 -11.05 34.05
N SER A 239 15.56 -11.07 35.31
CA SER A 239 14.74 -10.77 36.49
C SER A 239 14.48 -9.28 36.72
N GLY A 240 15.31 -8.38 36.17
CA GLY A 240 15.16 -6.93 36.25
C GLY A 240 14.35 -6.32 35.10
N GLU A 241 13.83 -5.10 35.30
CA GLU A 241 13.13 -4.34 34.25
C GLU A 241 14.13 -3.91 33.17
N HIS A 242 14.11 -4.61 32.02
CA HIS A 242 14.91 -4.27 30.85
C HIS A 242 14.00 -4.04 29.65
N GLY A 243 13.94 -2.81 29.16
CA GLY A 243 13.15 -2.39 27.99
C GLY A 243 13.86 -2.53 26.64
N GLY A 244 15.03 -3.15 26.58
CA GLY A 244 15.75 -3.43 25.34
C GLY A 244 15.44 -4.82 24.81
N PHE A 245 15.42 -4.99 23.50
CA PHE A 245 15.21 -6.30 22.88
C PHE A 245 16.42 -7.23 22.99
N LEU A 246 17.63 -6.65 23.03
CA LEU A 246 18.89 -7.38 23.21
C LEU A 246 19.12 -7.78 24.66
N ALA A 247 19.76 -8.94 24.85
CA ALA A 247 20.10 -9.44 26.18
C ALA A 247 21.15 -8.54 26.84
N PRO A 248 21.03 -8.26 28.14
CA PRO A 248 22.02 -7.44 28.85
C PRO A 248 23.36 -8.16 29.05
N THR A 249 23.33 -9.49 29.25
CA THR A 249 24.49 -10.33 29.55
C THR A 249 24.26 -11.76 29.05
N PRO A 250 25.33 -12.57 28.86
CA PRO A 250 25.19 -14.00 28.53
C PRO A 250 24.36 -14.79 29.54
N SER A 251 24.38 -14.40 30.81
CA SER A 251 23.60 -15.06 31.88
C SER A 251 22.09 -15.04 31.63
N ALA A 252 21.58 -14.14 30.79
CA ALA A 252 20.17 -14.11 30.40
C ALA A 252 19.74 -15.34 29.56
N PHE A 253 20.70 -16.07 28.99
CA PHE A 253 20.47 -17.29 28.18
C PHE A 253 20.67 -18.58 28.97
N LYS A 254 20.86 -18.52 30.30
CA LYS A 254 21.14 -19.70 31.13
C LYS A 254 20.16 -20.86 30.90
N ASP A 255 18.87 -20.53 30.82
CA ASP A 255 17.77 -21.50 30.65
C ASP A 255 17.29 -21.59 29.19
N SER A 256 18.17 -21.26 28.24
CA SER A 256 17.88 -21.22 26.80
C SER A 256 18.71 -22.24 25.99
N GLY A 257 19.45 -23.12 26.66
CA GLY A 257 20.32 -24.15 26.05
C GLY A 257 19.60 -25.27 25.30
N ASN A 258 18.27 -25.34 25.36
CA ASN A 258 17.44 -26.28 24.61
C ASN A 258 16.66 -25.61 23.46
N ILE A 259 16.84 -24.31 23.22
CA ILE A 259 16.08 -23.58 22.20
C ILE A 259 16.73 -23.78 20.84
N ILE A 260 15.95 -24.23 19.85
CA ILE A 260 16.41 -24.48 18.49
C ILE A 260 15.68 -23.57 17.48
N PRO A 261 16.30 -23.20 16.35
CA PRO A 261 15.64 -22.43 15.31
C PRO A 261 14.56 -23.31 14.67
N TRP A 262 13.38 -22.75 14.46
CA TRP A 262 12.25 -23.45 13.85
C TRP A 262 11.27 -22.44 13.26
N ASN A 263 11.24 -22.37 11.92
CA ASN A 263 10.32 -21.50 11.19
C ASN A 263 9.29 -22.34 10.41
N PRO A 264 8.05 -22.51 10.90
CA PRO A 264 6.98 -23.16 10.15
C PRO A 264 6.36 -22.25 9.05
N PHE A 265 6.79 -21.00 8.92
CA PHE A 265 6.16 -19.93 8.14
C PHE A 265 6.89 -19.61 6.81
N THR A 266 7.54 -20.58 6.15
CA THR A 266 8.24 -20.31 4.88
C THR A 266 7.28 -19.80 3.79
N PRO A 267 7.63 -18.71 3.08
CA PRO A 267 8.99 -18.19 2.84
C PRO A 267 9.40 -16.94 3.65
N TYR A 268 8.75 -16.62 4.78
CA TYR A 268 9.08 -15.42 5.57
C TYR A 268 10.36 -15.59 6.41
N ASN A 269 11.52 -15.58 5.76
CA ASN A 269 12.83 -15.39 6.38
C ASN A 269 13.41 -14.09 5.80
N SER A 270 13.14 -12.97 6.48
CA SER A 270 13.70 -11.67 6.12
C SER A 270 14.88 -11.37 7.03
N PRO A 271 16.01 -10.87 6.49
CA PRO A 271 17.15 -10.51 7.31
C PRO A 271 16.81 -9.35 8.25
N PHE A 272 17.44 -9.33 9.43
CA PHE A 272 17.28 -8.23 10.38
C PHE A 272 17.81 -6.92 9.78
N THR A 273 17.02 -5.86 9.83
CA THR A 273 17.49 -4.52 9.41
C THR A 273 17.70 -3.64 10.64
N LEU A 274 18.94 -3.21 10.87
CA LEU A 274 19.30 -2.34 11.99
C LEU A 274 19.17 -0.86 11.58
N THR A 275 18.45 -0.08 12.38
CA THR A 275 18.29 1.38 12.20
C THR A 275 18.57 2.13 13.51
N ASN A 276 18.66 3.46 13.44
CA ASN A 276 18.76 4.30 14.64
C ASN A 276 17.52 4.23 15.55
N LYS A 277 16.39 3.71 15.07
CA LYS A 277 15.15 3.51 15.85
C LYS A 277 15.12 2.16 16.59
N GLY A 278 15.75 1.14 16.02
CA GLY A 278 15.68 -0.23 16.52
C GLY A 278 16.00 -1.28 15.44
N VAL A 279 15.71 -2.54 15.76
CA VAL A 279 15.74 -3.65 14.82
C VAL A 279 14.39 -3.79 14.14
N HIS A 280 14.41 -3.94 12.83
CA HIS A 280 13.26 -4.37 12.04
C HIS A 280 13.34 -5.87 11.81
N MET A 281 12.27 -6.59 12.15
CA MET A 281 12.12 -8.02 11.88
C MET A 281 10.70 -8.34 11.47
N ASP A 282 10.55 -9.38 10.65
CA ASP A 282 9.24 -9.88 10.24
C ASP A 282 8.80 -11.00 11.19
N ALA A 283 7.73 -10.75 11.95
CA ALA A 283 7.18 -11.74 12.87
C ALA A 283 5.67 -11.53 13.12
N PRO A 284 4.92 -12.58 13.44
CA PRO A 284 3.56 -12.45 13.96
C PRO A 284 3.54 -11.73 15.31
N PHE A 285 2.62 -10.79 15.49
CA PHE A 285 2.39 -10.10 16.76
C PHE A 285 0.93 -10.22 17.19
N ILE A 286 0.69 -10.62 18.43
CA ILE A 286 -0.62 -10.79 19.05
C ILE A 286 -0.79 -9.73 20.13
N ALA A 287 -1.68 -8.76 19.91
CA ALA A 287 -2.05 -7.80 20.95
C ALA A 287 -2.81 -8.51 22.09
N GLN A 288 -2.45 -8.22 23.33
CA GLN A 288 -3.06 -8.78 24.54
C GLN A 288 -3.98 -7.79 25.25
N ASP A 289 -3.72 -6.48 25.17
CA ASP A 289 -4.54 -5.47 25.85
C ASP A 289 -4.45 -4.04 25.27
N GLU A 290 -5.27 -3.14 25.82
CA GLU A 290 -5.37 -1.71 25.46
C GLU A 290 -4.12 -0.90 25.83
N SER A 291 -3.21 -1.43 26.64
CA SER A 291 -1.97 -0.73 27.01
C SER A 291 -0.85 -0.90 25.96
N GLY A 292 -1.17 -1.48 24.80
CA GLY A 292 -0.23 -1.75 23.72
C GLY A 292 0.62 -2.99 23.97
N ARG A 293 0.32 -3.79 25.00
CA ARG A 293 1.07 -5.03 25.26
C ARG A 293 0.60 -6.12 24.33
N GLY A 294 1.54 -6.94 23.92
CA GLY A 294 1.29 -8.16 23.16
C GLY A 294 2.48 -9.08 23.20
N ILE A 295 2.39 -10.17 22.43
CA ILE A 295 3.47 -11.13 22.26
C ILE A 295 3.90 -11.16 20.79
N VAL A 296 5.21 -11.17 20.55
CA VAL A 296 5.78 -11.48 19.25
C VAL A 296 6.20 -12.94 19.23
N ILE A 297 5.85 -13.65 18.17
CA ILE A 297 6.22 -15.05 17.98
C ILE A 297 7.61 -15.11 17.33
N LEU A 298 8.56 -15.75 18.01
CA LEU A 298 9.90 -15.98 17.51
C LEU A 298 9.93 -17.29 16.71
N TYR A 299 10.75 -17.35 15.67
CA TYR A 299 10.94 -18.55 14.85
C TYR A 299 11.92 -19.53 15.52
N CYS A 300 11.59 -19.91 16.75
CA CYS A 300 12.32 -20.86 17.55
C CYS A 300 11.38 -21.61 18.50
N ALA A 301 11.79 -22.81 18.90
CA ALA A 301 11.04 -23.69 19.79
C ALA A 301 12.01 -24.40 20.74
N GLU A 302 11.50 -24.98 21.83
CA GLU A 302 12.29 -25.91 22.63
C GLU A 302 12.50 -27.22 21.87
N ALA A 303 13.70 -27.81 21.99
CA ALA A 303 14.02 -29.10 21.39
C ALA A 303 13.02 -30.17 21.84
N GLY A 304 12.40 -30.86 20.86
CA GLY A 304 11.35 -31.84 21.10
C GLY A 304 9.92 -31.27 21.15
N ARG A 305 9.73 -29.94 21.15
CA ARG A 305 8.42 -29.28 21.19
C ARG A 305 8.20 -28.33 20.00
N ARG A 306 8.43 -28.81 18.78
CA ARG A 306 8.30 -27.99 17.55
C ARG A 306 6.90 -27.45 17.27
N ASN A 307 5.87 -27.96 17.95
CA ASN A 307 4.51 -27.45 17.86
C ASN A 307 4.26 -26.24 18.79
N GLU A 308 5.18 -25.96 19.72
CA GLU A 308 5.11 -24.85 20.68
C GLU A 308 6.19 -23.82 20.33
N LEU A 309 5.83 -22.76 19.63
CA LEU A 309 6.76 -21.66 19.33
C LEU A 309 6.94 -20.76 20.54
N ILE A 310 8.15 -20.23 20.69
CA ILE A 310 8.48 -19.28 21.75
C ILE A 310 7.95 -17.90 21.37
N ALA A 311 7.27 -17.25 22.30
CA ALA A 311 6.82 -15.88 22.14
C ALA A 311 7.33 -14.99 23.28
N VAL A 312 7.73 -13.76 22.95
CA VAL A 312 8.24 -12.79 23.92
C VAL A 312 7.33 -11.57 23.98
N HIS A 313 7.18 -11.01 25.17
CA HIS A 313 6.29 -9.87 25.36
C HIS A 313 6.92 -8.57 24.85
N LEU A 314 6.15 -7.85 24.05
CA LEU A 314 6.46 -6.49 23.63
C LEU A 314 5.36 -5.54 24.10
N ARG A 315 5.74 -4.28 24.25
CA ARG A 315 4.83 -3.16 24.41
C ARG A 315 5.05 -2.20 23.27
N ASP A 316 3.99 -1.89 22.55
CA ASP A 316 3.94 -0.75 21.65
C ASP A 316 3.89 0.53 22.48
N VAL A 317 4.92 1.36 22.32
CA VAL A 317 5.12 2.56 23.15
C VAL A 317 4.16 3.67 22.75
N TYR A 318 3.71 3.69 21.49
CA TYR A 318 2.92 4.80 20.92
C TYR A 318 1.50 4.40 20.52
N LEU A 319 1.14 3.11 20.68
CA LEU A 319 -0.14 2.54 20.23
C LEU A 319 -0.34 2.69 18.70
N THR A 320 0.75 2.63 17.94
CA THR A 320 0.76 2.72 16.47
C THR A 320 1.09 1.40 15.78
N MET A 321 1.33 0.33 16.52
CA MET A 321 1.80 -0.98 16.06
C MET A 321 3.08 -0.93 15.19
N GLU A 322 3.89 0.11 15.36
CA GLU A 322 5.14 0.27 14.62
C GLU A 322 6.37 0.16 15.52
N HIS A 323 6.32 0.73 16.73
CA HIS A 323 7.49 0.89 17.58
C HIS A 323 7.31 0.18 18.92
N TYR A 324 8.11 -0.85 19.12
CA TYR A 324 7.97 -1.76 20.25
C TYR A 324 9.17 -1.70 21.20
N GLU A 325 8.94 -2.04 22.45
CA GLU A 325 9.97 -2.32 23.43
C GLU A 325 9.68 -3.63 24.16
N ARG A 326 10.72 -4.34 24.58
CA ARG A 326 10.53 -5.60 25.31
C ARG A 326 9.94 -5.30 26.69
N CYS A 327 8.99 -6.13 27.11
CA CYS A 327 8.46 -6.09 28.47
C CYS A 327 8.37 -7.50 29.04
N ARG A 328 8.06 -7.65 30.34
CA ARG A 328 7.95 -8.96 31.04
C ARG A 328 9.09 -9.93 30.71
N THR A 329 10.32 -9.53 30.97
CA THR A 329 11.52 -10.32 30.61
C THR A 329 11.75 -11.59 31.44
N LYS A 330 10.91 -11.89 32.43
CA LYS A 330 11.13 -13.02 33.36
C LYS A 330 10.81 -14.37 32.73
N GLU A 331 9.86 -14.41 31.81
CA GLU A 331 9.30 -15.63 31.23
C GLU A 331 9.02 -15.39 29.73
N PHE A 332 8.96 -16.47 28.95
CA PHE A 332 8.40 -16.43 27.60
C PHE A 332 7.07 -17.17 27.61
N GLU A 333 6.17 -16.78 26.71
CA GLU A 333 4.97 -17.57 26.43
C GLU A 333 5.27 -18.62 25.37
N THR A 334 4.43 -19.65 25.30
CA THR A 334 4.46 -20.65 24.25
C THR A 334 3.18 -20.57 23.44
N VAL A 335 3.29 -20.65 22.12
CA VAL A 335 2.15 -20.61 21.19
C VAL A 335 2.05 -21.96 20.50
N ASP A 336 0.95 -22.67 20.77
CA ASP A 336 0.65 -23.95 20.13
C ASP A 336 0.13 -23.73 18.70
N LEU A 337 0.91 -24.22 17.73
CA LEU A 337 0.61 -24.13 16.31
C LEU A 337 -0.70 -24.83 15.91
N ASN A 338 -1.15 -25.83 16.67
CA ASN A 338 -2.42 -26.52 16.38
C ASN A 338 -3.64 -25.63 16.61
N HIS A 339 -3.52 -24.67 17.52
CA HIS A 339 -4.57 -23.72 17.88
C HIS A 339 -4.30 -22.31 17.32
N PHE A 340 -3.17 -22.12 16.61
CA PHE A 340 -2.77 -20.84 16.09
C PHE A 340 -3.43 -20.55 14.74
N ASN A 341 -4.24 -19.49 14.70
CA ASN A 341 -4.85 -19.03 13.46
C ASN A 341 -3.96 -17.99 12.76
N PHE A 342 -3.28 -18.43 11.71
CA PHE A 342 -2.38 -17.61 10.89
C PHE A 342 -3.10 -16.45 10.17
N ILE A 343 -4.41 -16.57 9.93
CA ILE A 343 -5.22 -15.51 9.32
C ILE A 343 -5.45 -14.39 10.34
N GLN A 344 -5.58 -14.76 11.62
CA GLN A 344 -5.82 -13.84 12.71
C GLN A 344 -4.58 -12.99 13.05
N TYR A 345 -3.38 -13.54 12.86
CA TYR A 345 -2.12 -12.90 13.25
C TYR A 345 -1.08 -12.95 12.12
N PRO A 346 -1.24 -12.13 11.07
CA PRO A 346 -0.31 -12.11 9.95
C PRO A 346 1.08 -11.62 10.37
N VAL A 347 2.10 -12.07 9.63
CA VAL A 347 3.48 -11.59 9.76
C VAL A 347 3.55 -10.10 9.41
N ARG A 348 4.26 -9.32 10.23
CA ARG A 348 4.48 -7.89 10.04
C ARG A 348 5.93 -7.53 10.29
N THR A 349 6.37 -6.45 9.68
CA THR A 349 7.65 -5.81 10.02
C THR A 349 7.48 -4.99 11.30
N LEU A 350 8.14 -5.42 12.37
CA LEU A 350 8.12 -4.78 13.69
C LEU A 350 9.42 -4.00 13.90
N CYS A 351 9.36 -2.73 14.31
CA CYS A 351 10.54 -1.97 14.73
C CYS A 351 10.68 -2.04 16.26
N ILE A 352 11.60 -2.86 16.76
CA ILE A 352 11.80 -3.09 18.20
C ILE A 352 13.05 -2.36 18.70
N ARG A 353 12.91 -1.59 19.78
CA ARG A 353 14.01 -0.87 20.41
C ARG A 353 15.07 -1.84 20.95
N LEU A 354 16.32 -1.65 20.52
CA LEU A 354 17.45 -2.52 20.88
C LEU A 354 17.85 -2.42 22.36
N GLN A 355 17.94 -1.19 22.90
CA GLN A 355 18.49 -0.92 24.23
C GLN A 355 17.59 0.03 25.04
N THR A 356 17.62 -0.11 26.37
CA THR A 356 17.04 0.87 27.30
C THR A 356 17.83 2.17 27.24
N ARG A 357 17.14 3.32 27.10
CA ARG A 357 17.78 4.60 27.41
C ARG A 357 18.07 4.63 28.90
N ASP A 358 19.34 4.79 29.25
CA ASP A 358 19.73 5.15 30.62
C ASP A 358 18.93 6.41 31.00
N PRO A 359 18.04 6.37 32.00
CA PRO A 359 17.37 7.57 32.44
C PRO A 359 18.46 8.46 33.03
N ARG A 360 18.91 9.47 32.27
CA ARG A 360 19.61 10.62 32.87
C ARG A 360 18.82 10.99 34.12
N PRO A 361 19.46 11.29 35.26
CA PRO A 361 18.75 11.60 36.49
C PRO A 361 17.98 12.90 36.27
N ARG A 362 16.75 12.78 35.77
CA ARG A 362 15.74 13.82 35.78
C ARG A 362 14.92 13.53 37.01
N ASP A 363 15.09 14.45 37.94
CA ASP A 363 14.39 14.67 39.19
C ASP A 363 13.08 13.88 39.33
N ARG A 364 12.97 13.12 40.43
CA ARG A 364 11.82 12.25 40.79
C ARG A 364 10.50 13.01 41.03
N ARG A 365 10.36 14.25 40.55
CA ARG A 365 9.17 15.12 40.73
C ARG A 365 8.47 15.52 39.45
N SER A 366 8.74 14.87 38.32
CA SER A 366 8.01 15.08 37.07
C SER A 366 7.66 13.73 36.43
N ARG A 367 6.55 13.14 36.88
CA ARG A 367 5.81 12.13 36.10
C ARG A 367 4.96 12.85 35.06
N VAL A 368 5.60 13.40 34.04
CA VAL A 368 4.98 13.57 32.72
C VAL A 368 6.09 13.25 31.73
N ALA A 369 6.00 12.07 31.10
CA ALA A 369 6.84 11.75 29.96
C ALA A 369 6.68 12.89 28.94
N PRO A 370 7.75 13.31 28.23
CA PRO A 370 7.55 14.26 27.14
C PRO A 370 6.52 13.63 26.20
N GLU A 371 5.39 14.32 26.01
CA GLU A 371 4.32 13.93 25.09
C GLU A 371 4.92 13.87 23.68
N ALA A 372 5.52 12.73 23.34
CA ALA A 372 5.52 12.28 21.96
C ALA A 372 4.04 12.22 21.55
N PRO A 373 3.68 12.68 20.35
CA PRO A 373 2.28 12.72 19.95
C PRO A 373 1.73 11.31 20.15
N LEU A 374 0.81 11.17 21.11
CA LEU A 374 0.00 9.97 21.26
C LEU A 374 -0.48 9.66 19.85
N GLY A 375 -0.17 8.46 19.34
CA GLY A 375 -0.77 7.98 18.10
C GLY A 375 -2.26 8.29 18.17
N LYS A 376 -2.85 8.79 17.08
CA LYS A 376 -4.25 9.22 17.09
C LYS A 376 -5.09 8.07 17.65
N VAL A 377 -5.66 8.26 18.84
CA VAL A 377 -6.47 7.23 19.48
C VAL A 377 -7.80 7.21 18.76
N TYR A 378 -8.04 6.19 17.95
CA TYR A 378 -9.32 6.00 17.27
C TYR A 378 -10.24 5.20 18.19
N SER A 379 -11.44 5.74 18.44
CA SER A 379 -12.48 5.05 19.21
C SER A 379 -13.26 4.02 18.39
N SER A 380 -13.08 4.00 17.05
CA SER A 380 -13.73 3.05 16.16
C SER A 380 -12.81 2.56 15.05
N LEU A 381 -12.97 1.29 14.67
CA LEU A 381 -12.26 0.68 13.54
C LEU A 381 -12.50 1.44 12.23
N SER A 382 -13.73 1.95 12.05
CA SER A 382 -14.10 2.76 10.90
C SER A 382 -13.31 4.06 10.79
N ALA A 383 -13.04 4.74 11.91
CA ALA A 383 -12.28 5.99 11.91
C ALA A 383 -10.80 5.74 11.56
N ALA A 384 -10.23 4.65 12.08
CA ALA A 384 -8.86 4.23 11.75
C ALA A 384 -8.73 3.84 10.27
N ALA A 385 -9.69 3.07 9.74
CA ALA A 385 -9.70 2.64 8.34
C ALA A 385 -9.86 3.80 7.35
N VAL A 386 -10.71 4.79 7.68
CA VAL A 386 -10.83 6.03 6.88
C VAL A 386 -9.53 6.82 6.90
N ALA A 387 -8.87 6.90 8.05
CA ALA A 387 -7.59 7.60 8.19
C ALA A 387 -6.42 6.88 7.52
N GLY A 388 -6.56 5.59 7.20
CA GLY A 388 -5.48 4.76 6.65
C GLY A 388 -4.41 4.42 7.68
N ASP A 389 -4.75 4.50 8.97
CA ASP A 389 -3.82 4.17 10.04
C ASP A 389 -3.76 2.64 10.18
N GLU A 390 -2.82 2.04 9.44
CA GLU A 390 -2.62 0.59 9.40
C GLU A 390 -2.50 0.04 10.83
N GLY A 391 -1.71 0.69 11.67
CA GLY A 391 -1.46 0.25 13.03
C GLY A 391 -2.71 0.24 13.90
N ALA A 392 -3.46 1.35 13.90
CA ALA A 392 -4.69 1.44 14.67
C ALA A 392 -5.78 0.48 14.18
N VAL A 393 -5.91 0.27 12.85
CA VAL A 393 -6.87 -0.69 12.28
C VAL A 393 -6.58 -2.10 12.82
N TRP A 394 -5.31 -2.50 12.80
CA TRP A 394 -4.92 -3.83 13.23
C TRP A 394 -4.97 -4.03 14.74
N LEU A 395 -4.64 -3.01 15.52
CA LEU A 395 -4.85 -3.02 16.98
C LEU A 395 -6.33 -3.25 17.31
N LEU A 396 -7.23 -2.50 16.68
CA LEU A 396 -8.67 -2.59 16.91
C LEU A 396 -9.27 -3.92 16.41
N LEU A 397 -8.80 -4.45 15.27
CA LEU A 397 -9.19 -5.78 14.79
C LEU A 397 -8.74 -6.90 15.75
N ALA A 398 -7.56 -6.77 16.35
CA ALA A 398 -7.06 -7.72 17.32
C ALA A 398 -7.84 -7.67 18.65
N GLN A 399 -8.21 -6.48 19.12
CA GLN A 399 -8.94 -6.27 20.38
C GLN A 399 -10.41 -6.71 20.32
N THR A 400 -11.08 -6.49 19.19
CA THR A 400 -12.53 -6.76 19.03
C THR A 400 -12.86 -8.24 18.87
N GLY A 401 -11.86 -9.12 18.67
CA GLY A 401 -12.12 -10.50 18.28
C GLY A 401 -12.87 -10.60 16.94
N ALA A 402 -12.84 -9.55 16.10
CA ALA A 402 -13.53 -9.56 14.79
C ALA A 402 -13.04 -10.72 13.89
N LEU A 403 -11.85 -11.24 14.15
CA LEU A 403 -11.24 -12.40 13.49
C LEU A 403 -11.68 -13.77 14.08
N THR A 404 -12.40 -13.80 15.21
CA THR A 404 -12.97 -15.01 15.84
C THR A 404 -14.45 -15.22 15.53
N GLY A 405 -15.01 -14.47 14.56
CA GLY A 405 -16.35 -14.71 14.02
C GLY A 405 -17.51 -14.04 14.77
N ALA A 406 -17.24 -13.12 15.72
CA ALA A 406 -18.29 -12.47 16.51
C ALA A 406 -18.72 -11.06 16.05
N SER A 407 -17.99 -10.36 15.17
CA SER A 407 -18.49 -9.15 14.46
C SER A 407 -17.92 -8.99 13.05
N GLY A 408 -18.25 -9.93 12.15
CA GLY A 408 -17.85 -9.87 10.73
C GLY A 408 -18.16 -8.55 10.02
N ASP A 409 -19.17 -7.81 10.49
CA ASP A 409 -19.58 -6.48 10.02
C ASP A 409 -18.49 -5.39 10.13
N ASP A 410 -17.63 -5.46 11.14
CA ASP A 410 -16.65 -4.40 11.42
C ASP A 410 -15.46 -4.51 10.45
N ALA A 411 -14.97 -5.74 10.20
CA ALA A 411 -13.93 -6.01 9.20
C ALA A 411 -14.43 -5.75 7.76
N GLN A 412 -15.69 -6.13 7.47
CA GLN A 412 -16.39 -5.83 6.22
C GLN A 412 -16.44 -4.32 5.94
N SER A 413 -16.76 -3.53 6.97
CA SER A 413 -16.78 -2.07 6.88
C SER A 413 -15.37 -1.50 6.72
N ALA A 414 -14.38 -2.06 7.43
CA ALA A 414 -13.00 -1.56 7.40
C ALA A 414 -12.36 -1.65 6.01
N ILE A 415 -12.50 -2.78 5.31
CA ILE A 415 -11.92 -2.94 3.97
C ILE A 415 -12.60 -2.02 2.94
N CYS A 416 -13.92 -1.84 3.02
CA CYS A 416 -14.65 -0.91 2.16
C CYS A 416 -14.25 0.54 2.43
N LEU A 417 -14.07 0.93 3.71
CA LEU A 417 -13.60 2.26 4.09
C LEU A 417 -12.15 2.52 3.70
N ALA A 418 -11.28 1.52 3.79
CA ALA A 418 -9.90 1.60 3.33
C ALA A 418 -9.84 1.80 1.81
N ALA A 419 -10.66 1.05 1.06
CA ALA A 419 -10.78 1.20 -0.39
C ALA A 419 -11.36 2.56 -0.80
N ARG A 420 -12.35 3.07 -0.05
CA ARG A 420 -12.89 4.44 -0.19
C ARG A 420 -11.83 5.52 0.08
N GLY A 421 -10.92 5.27 1.03
CA GLY A 421 -9.81 6.18 1.39
C GLY A 421 -8.60 6.11 0.46
N GLY A 422 -8.50 5.08 -0.39
CA GLY A 422 -7.37 4.89 -1.31
C GLY A 422 -6.14 4.22 -0.68
N HIS A 423 -6.31 3.56 0.47
CA HIS A 423 -5.20 3.01 1.26
C HIS A 423 -4.75 1.65 0.72
N GLU A 424 -4.00 1.65 -0.38
CA GLU A 424 -3.58 0.46 -1.13
C GLU A 424 -2.94 -0.64 -0.26
N ARG A 425 -1.97 -0.27 0.60
CA ARG A 425 -1.30 -1.23 1.49
C ARG A 425 -2.27 -1.89 2.46
N LEU A 426 -3.12 -1.10 3.10
CA LEU A 426 -4.13 -1.60 4.02
C LEU A 426 -5.13 -2.53 3.33
N VAL A 427 -5.59 -2.16 2.12
CA VAL A 427 -6.47 -3.03 1.30
C VAL A 427 -5.76 -4.33 0.93
N SER A 428 -4.50 -4.27 0.50
CA SER A 428 -3.71 -5.46 0.17
C SER A 428 -3.59 -6.42 1.36
N GLN A 429 -3.20 -5.90 2.53
CA GLN A 429 -3.10 -6.70 3.75
C GLN A 429 -4.43 -7.33 4.13
N LEU A 430 -5.53 -6.56 4.13
CA LEU A 430 -6.86 -7.08 4.46
C LEU A 430 -7.35 -8.12 3.43
N MET A 431 -7.04 -7.97 2.14
CA MET A 431 -7.43 -8.91 1.08
C MET A 431 -6.69 -10.25 1.12
N THR A 432 -5.50 -10.34 1.72
CA THR A 432 -4.75 -11.61 1.82
C THR A 432 -5.38 -12.63 2.78
N GLN A 433 -6.38 -12.25 3.58
CA GLN A 433 -7.04 -13.15 4.52
C GLN A 433 -7.94 -14.17 3.80
N ARG A 434 -7.85 -15.46 4.18
CA ARG A 434 -8.50 -16.59 3.47
C ARG A 434 -10.03 -16.55 3.50
N ASP A 435 -10.65 -15.99 4.55
CA ASP A 435 -12.11 -15.92 4.73
C ASP A 435 -12.79 -14.67 4.15
N THR A 436 -12.09 -13.84 3.37
CA THR A 436 -12.64 -12.57 2.87
C THR A 436 -13.73 -12.69 1.81
N SER A 437 -14.07 -13.87 1.28
CA SER A 437 -15.14 -13.99 0.28
C SER A 437 -16.49 -13.43 0.78
N ASN A 438 -16.74 -13.47 2.09
CA ASN A 438 -17.96 -12.92 2.70
C ASN A 438 -17.83 -11.44 3.15
N PHE A 439 -16.64 -10.84 3.09
CA PHE A 439 -16.35 -9.50 3.63
C PHE A 439 -15.99 -8.46 2.55
N LEU A 440 -16.14 -8.79 1.26
CA LEU A 440 -15.79 -7.93 0.12
C LEU A 440 -16.94 -7.05 -0.39
N VAL A 441 -18.10 -7.13 0.25
CA VAL A 441 -19.28 -6.29 0.03
C VAL A 441 -19.61 -5.55 1.31
N ASP A 442 -20.30 -4.42 1.30
CA ASP A 442 -20.84 -3.79 2.52
C ASP A 442 -22.26 -4.28 2.84
N ARG A 443 -22.91 -3.67 3.86
CA ARG A 443 -24.29 -3.99 4.26
C ARG A 443 -25.35 -3.74 3.19
N THR A 444 -25.01 -3.00 2.12
CA THR A 444 -25.90 -2.69 0.98
C THR A 444 -25.55 -3.53 -0.25
N GLY A 445 -24.78 -4.61 -0.07
CA GLY A 445 -24.30 -5.47 -1.16
C GLY A 445 -23.22 -4.82 -2.02
N ARG A 446 -22.74 -3.62 -1.68
CA ARG A 446 -21.82 -2.86 -2.52
C ARG A 446 -20.38 -3.33 -2.33
N THR A 447 -19.74 -3.71 -3.42
CA THR A 447 -18.39 -4.28 -3.37
C THR A 447 -17.31 -3.26 -3.00
N VAL A 448 -16.19 -3.76 -2.44
CA VAL A 448 -14.95 -3.00 -2.22
C VAL A 448 -14.45 -2.34 -3.52
N LEU A 449 -14.65 -2.99 -4.67
CA LEU A 449 -14.34 -2.46 -5.99
C LEU A 449 -15.21 -1.24 -6.32
N SER A 450 -16.52 -1.29 -6.02
CA SER A 450 -17.44 -0.18 -6.22
C SER A 450 -17.10 1.04 -5.35
N HIS A 451 -16.54 0.83 -4.14
CA HIS A 451 -16.04 1.91 -3.29
C HIS A 451 -14.77 2.56 -3.86
N ALA A 452 -13.77 1.76 -4.25
CA ALA A 452 -12.56 2.29 -4.89
C ALA A 452 -12.87 3.03 -6.21
N ALA A 453 -13.81 2.50 -7.00
CA ALA A 453 -14.25 3.07 -8.26
C ALA A 453 -15.01 4.39 -8.12
N GLU A 454 -15.78 4.60 -7.05
CA GLU A 454 -16.49 5.87 -6.81
C GLU A 454 -15.53 7.03 -6.50
N PHE A 455 -14.45 6.75 -5.77
CA PHE A 455 -13.52 7.76 -5.28
C PHE A 455 -12.27 7.96 -6.14
N GLY A 456 -12.10 7.19 -7.22
CA GLY A 456 -11.03 7.43 -8.20
C GLY A 456 -9.68 6.77 -7.85
N HIS A 457 -9.68 5.74 -7.00
CA HIS A 457 -8.44 5.12 -6.52
C HIS A 457 -7.93 4.03 -7.47
N GLU A 458 -7.24 4.44 -8.53
CA GLU A 458 -6.75 3.54 -9.60
C GLU A 458 -5.87 2.38 -9.07
N ALA A 459 -4.91 2.66 -8.20
CA ALA A 459 -3.99 1.65 -7.66
C ALA A 459 -4.73 0.55 -6.89
N VAL A 460 -5.73 0.95 -6.10
CA VAL A 460 -6.61 0.03 -5.36
C VAL A 460 -7.46 -0.80 -6.32
N VAL A 461 -8.00 -0.20 -7.38
CA VAL A 461 -8.76 -0.93 -8.41
C VAL A 461 -7.89 -2.00 -9.10
N ARG A 462 -6.66 -1.65 -9.49
CA ARG A 462 -5.72 -2.60 -10.12
C ARG A 462 -5.39 -3.76 -9.19
N LEU A 463 -5.09 -3.45 -7.92
CA LEU A 463 -4.87 -4.45 -6.89
C LEU A 463 -6.06 -5.40 -6.76
N ILE A 464 -7.28 -4.87 -6.60
CA ILE A 464 -8.50 -5.70 -6.45
C ILE A 464 -8.71 -6.60 -7.67
N LEU A 465 -8.63 -6.05 -8.89
CA LEU A 465 -8.81 -6.81 -10.12
C LEU A 465 -7.76 -7.93 -10.28
N SER A 466 -6.52 -7.72 -9.81
CA SER A 466 -5.47 -8.75 -9.86
C SER A 466 -5.74 -9.98 -8.99
N THR A 467 -6.56 -9.84 -7.93
CA THR A 467 -6.79 -10.93 -6.97
C THR A 467 -7.81 -11.97 -7.44
N ALA A 468 -8.59 -11.70 -8.49
CA ALA A 468 -9.70 -12.54 -8.99
C ALA A 468 -10.77 -12.93 -7.95
N ARG A 469 -10.77 -12.32 -6.75
CA ARG A 469 -11.73 -12.62 -5.66
C ARG A 469 -13.04 -11.84 -5.76
N VAL A 470 -13.02 -10.69 -6.44
CA VAL A 470 -14.18 -9.81 -6.61
C VAL A 470 -14.65 -9.88 -8.06
N GLN A 471 -15.93 -10.16 -8.27
CA GLN A 471 -16.54 -10.12 -9.59
C GLN A 471 -16.65 -8.65 -10.06
N PRO A 472 -16.03 -8.26 -11.19
CA PRO A 472 -16.03 -6.86 -11.64
C PRO A 472 -17.42 -6.31 -12.00
N ASP A 473 -18.35 -7.18 -12.41
CA ASP A 473 -19.76 -6.90 -12.72
C ASP A 473 -20.71 -7.15 -11.51
N ALA A 474 -20.17 -7.25 -10.30
CA ALA A 474 -21.04 -7.40 -9.13
C ALA A 474 -21.94 -6.16 -8.96
N LYS A 475 -23.24 -6.41 -8.84
CA LYS A 475 -24.27 -5.40 -8.57
C LYS A 475 -24.55 -5.31 -7.08
N ASP A 476 -24.72 -4.09 -6.59
CA ASP A 476 -25.22 -3.85 -5.23
C ASP A 476 -26.74 -4.02 -5.14
N ASP A 477 -27.33 -3.78 -3.97
CA ASP A 477 -28.78 -3.92 -3.72
C ASP A 477 -29.63 -2.94 -4.58
N LEU A 478 -29.02 -1.89 -5.12
CA LEU A 478 -29.64 -0.93 -6.05
C LEU A 478 -29.45 -1.34 -7.52
N GLY A 479 -28.77 -2.46 -7.79
CA GLY A 479 -28.45 -2.94 -9.13
C GLY A 479 -27.25 -2.25 -9.78
N LEU A 480 -26.46 -1.47 -9.02
CA LEU A 480 -25.38 -0.62 -9.53
C LEU A 480 -24.04 -1.37 -9.49
N THR A 481 -23.24 -1.21 -10.54
CA THR A 481 -21.91 -1.82 -10.66
C THR A 481 -20.79 -0.81 -10.37
N ALA A 482 -19.57 -1.30 -10.17
CA ALA A 482 -18.39 -0.43 -10.02
C ALA A 482 -18.20 0.51 -11.23
N LEU A 483 -18.54 0.06 -12.44
CA LEU A 483 -18.49 0.87 -13.66
C LEU A 483 -19.45 2.07 -13.58
N TRP A 484 -20.67 1.87 -13.06
CA TRP A 484 -21.64 2.96 -12.91
C TRP A 484 -21.10 4.06 -11.98
N TYR A 485 -20.51 3.66 -10.84
CA TYR A 485 -19.91 4.60 -9.90
C TYR A 485 -18.71 5.36 -10.49
N ALA A 486 -17.82 4.67 -11.21
CA ALA A 486 -16.69 5.32 -11.89
C ALA A 486 -17.18 6.33 -12.95
N THR A 487 -18.18 5.94 -13.75
CA THR A 487 -18.73 6.76 -14.82
C THR A 487 -19.47 7.99 -14.28
N ARG A 488 -20.27 7.83 -13.21
CA ARG A 488 -20.99 8.92 -12.52
C ARG A 488 -20.06 9.98 -11.93
N ASN A 489 -18.84 9.61 -11.56
CA ASN A 489 -17.85 10.55 -11.01
C ASN A 489 -16.80 11.00 -12.05
N GLY A 490 -16.78 10.41 -13.25
CA GLY A 490 -15.87 10.82 -14.34
C GLY A 490 -14.47 10.22 -14.27
N HIS A 491 -14.29 9.08 -13.59
CA HIS A 491 -12.99 8.43 -13.43
C HIS A 491 -12.63 7.60 -14.68
N LYS A 492 -12.19 8.26 -15.75
CA LYS A 492 -11.92 7.68 -17.07
C LYS A 492 -10.93 6.51 -17.04
N GLU A 493 -9.84 6.64 -16.28
CA GLU A 493 -8.81 5.60 -16.16
C GLU A 493 -9.38 4.32 -15.53
N ILE A 494 -10.24 4.46 -14.52
CA ILE A 494 -10.93 3.32 -13.89
C ILE A 494 -11.93 2.69 -14.85
N VAL A 495 -12.69 3.50 -15.60
CA VAL A 495 -13.61 2.99 -16.63
C VAL A 495 -12.85 2.19 -17.68
N ALA A 496 -11.71 2.67 -18.14
CA ALA A 496 -10.85 1.95 -19.09
C ALA A 496 -10.35 0.62 -18.50
N LEU A 497 -9.93 0.61 -17.23
CA LEU A 497 -9.48 -0.61 -16.56
C LEU A 497 -10.59 -1.65 -16.40
N LEU A 498 -11.79 -1.21 -16.00
CA LEU A 498 -12.92 -2.12 -15.83
C LEU A 498 -13.36 -2.71 -17.16
N LEU A 499 -13.47 -1.91 -18.23
CA LEU A 499 -13.86 -2.38 -19.56
C LEU A 499 -12.78 -3.29 -20.19
N ALA A 500 -11.49 -3.02 -19.93
CA ALA A 500 -10.38 -3.85 -20.41
C ALA A 500 -10.41 -5.29 -19.87
N THR A 501 -11.15 -5.56 -18.80
CA THR A 501 -11.34 -6.94 -18.29
C THR A 501 -12.14 -7.82 -19.26
N GLY A 502 -12.93 -7.22 -20.17
CA GLY A 502 -13.79 -7.93 -21.12
C GLY A 502 -15.05 -8.57 -20.51
N VAL A 503 -15.18 -8.60 -19.18
CA VAL A 503 -16.35 -9.17 -18.47
C VAL A 503 -17.37 -8.09 -18.11
N VAL A 504 -16.93 -6.84 -17.95
CA VAL A 504 -17.79 -5.73 -17.53
C VAL A 504 -18.58 -5.16 -18.71
N SER A 505 -19.90 -5.12 -18.58
CA SER A 505 -20.79 -4.48 -19.55
C SER A 505 -20.73 -2.96 -19.47
N ALA A 506 -20.62 -2.28 -20.61
CA ALA A 506 -20.73 -0.81 -20.69
C ALA A 506 -22.18 -0.29 -20.51
N ASN A 507 -23.17 -1.19 -20.62
CA ASN A 507 -24.60 -0.87 -20.56
C ASN A 507 -25.13 -0.94 -19.12
N VAL A 508 -24.61 -0.05 -18.26
CA VAL A 508 -25.02 0.06 -16.86
C VAL A 508 -25.99 1.22 -16.66
N CYS A 509 -26.94 1.07 -15.74
CA CYS A 509 -27.93 2.11 -15.45
C CYS A 509 -28.26 2.18 -13.96
N GLY A 510 -28.67 3.35 -13.50
CA GLY A 510 -29.07 3.58 -12.12
C GLY A 510 -30.01 4.77 -12.01
N LYS A 511 -31.10 4.66 -11.25
CA LYS A 511 -32.10 5.73 -11.05
C LYS A 511 -32.70 6.32 -12.34
N GLY A 512 -32.77 5.54 -13.42
CA GLY A 512 -33.26 5.99 -14.73
C GLY A 512 -32.18 6.61 -15.62
N GLU A 513 -30.93 6.72 -15.16
CA GLU A 513 -29.80 7.29 -15.91
C GLU A 513 -28.94 6.16 -16.51
N SER A 514 -28.53 6.31 -17.78
CA SER A 514 -27.58 5.40 -18.45
C SER A 514 -26.14 5.78 -18.09
N ALA A 515 -25.19 4.86 -18.30
CA ALA A 515 -23.76 5.15 -18.20
C ALA A 515 -23.35 6.33 -19.09
N LEU A 516 -23.91 6.42 -20.31
CA LEU A 516 -23.64 7.50 -21.26
C LEU A 516 -24.20 8.85 -20.82
N TRP A 517 -25.30 8.87 -20.06
CA TRP A 517 -25.96 10.10 -19.65
C TRP A 517 -25.06 11.01 -18.81
N HIS A 518 -24.31 10.44 -17.86
CA HIS A 518 -23.45 11.20 -16.96
C HIS A 518 -22.28 11.97 -17.65
N PRO A 519 -21.45 11.33 -18.50
CA PRO A 519 -20.43 12.06 -19.23
C PRO A 519 -21.04 12.98 -20.29
N ALA A 520 -22.18 12.62 -20.90
CA ALA A 520 -22.90 13.49 -21.81
C ALA A 520 -23.41 14.77 -21.14
N SER A 521 -23.93 14.69 -19.91
CA SER A 521 -24.42 15.86 -19.16
C SER A 521 -23.31 16.80 -18.70
N ARG A 522 -22.09 16.28 -18.55
CA ARG A 522 -20.88 17.05 -18.18
C ARG A 522 -20.07 17.56 -19.37
N GLY A 523 -20.34 17.07 -20.59
CA GLY A 523 -19.57 17.41 -21.78
C GLY A 523 -18.26 16.62 -21.93
N ASP A 524 -18.10 15.50 -21.24
CA ASP A 524 -16.91 14.65 -21.27
C ASP A 524 -16.90 13.75 -22.50
N PHE A 525 -16.44 14.31 -23.62
CA PHE A 525 -16.37 13.61 -24.91
C PHE A 525 -15.50 12.36 -24.87
N ASP A 526 -14.40 12.40 -24.11
CA ASP A 526 -13.44 11.30 -24.06
C ASP A 526 -14.03 10.07 -23.37
N LEU A 527 -14.75 10.29 -22.27
CA LEU A 527 -15.44 9.21 -21.56
C LEU A 527 -16.63 8.68 -22.36
N VAL A 528 -17.38 9.56 -23.05
CA VAL A 528 -18.42 9.13 -24.01
C VAL A 528 -17.80 8.24 -25.09
N ARG A 529 -16.68 8.67 -25.71
CA ARG A 529 -16.00 7.90 -26.76
C ARG A 529 -15.56 6.54 -26.27
N LEU A 530 -14.95 6.47 -25.09
CA LEU A 530 -14.50 5.20 -24.48
C LEU A 530 -15.66 4.22 -24.26
N LEU A 531 -16.81 4.71 -23.77
CA LEU A 531 -18.01 3.89 -23.55
C LEU A 531 -18.60 3.42 -24.90
N LEU A 532 -18.65 4.28 -25.91
CA LEU A 532 -19.15 3.94 -27.24
C LEU A 532 -18.27 2.90 -27.95
N GLU A 533 -16.94 3.00 -27.82
CA GLU A 533 -15.98 2.00 -28.32
C GLU A 533 -16.24 0.59 -27.73
N HIS A 534 -16.87 0.52 -26.55
CA HIS A 534 -17.26 -0.72 -25.88
C HIS A 534 -18.77 -1.02 -25.98
N GLY A 535 -19.47 -0.41 -26.94
CA GLY A 535 -20.87 -0.74 -27.26
C GLY A 535 -21.90 -0.21 -26.26
N ALA A 536 -21.61 0.88 -25.56
CA ALA A 536 -22.58 1.53 -24.69
C ALA A 536 -23.77 2.10 -25.47
N VAL A 537 -24.98 1.90 -24.96
CA VAL A 537 -26.23 2.45 -25.47
C VAL A 537 -27.03 3.12 -24.35
N ASP A 538 -27.93 4.02 -24.71
CA ASP A 538 -28.88 4.64 -23.78
C ASP A 538 -29.92 3.64 -23.28
N ASN A 539 -30.50 3.95 -22.11
CA ASN A 539 -31.57 3.15 -21.55
C ASN A 539 -32.93 3.57 -22.13
N GLU A 540 -33.91 2.65 -22.06
CA GLU A 540 -35.28 2.91 -22.50
C GLU A 540 -36.11 3.73 -21.48
N ALA A 541 -35.52 4.04 -20.32
CA ALA A 541 -36.23 4.52 -19.13
C ALA A 541 -36.46 6.06 -19.06
N GLY A 542 -36.26 6.78 -20.17
CA GLY A 542 -36.73 8.15 -20.34
C GLY A 542 -35.72 9.28 -20.11
N GLN A 543 -34.45 8.97 -19.82
CA GLN A 543 -33.37 9.97 -19.78
C GLN A 543 -32.29 9.58 -20.79
N THR A 544 -32.24 10.30 -21.90
CA THR A 544 -31.29 10.00 -22.99
C THR A 544 -30.09 10.94 -22.95
N ALA A 545 -28.90 10.37 -23.11
CA ALA A 545 -27.65 11.12 -23.26
C ALA A 545 -27.73 12.10 -24.44
N LEU A 546 -28.44 11.70 -25.51
CA LEU A 546 -28.65 12.53 -26.70
C LEU A 546 -29.41 13.82 -26.40
N CYS A 547 -30.50 13.73 -25.62
CA CYS A 547 -31.29 14.90 -25.23
C CYS A 547 -30.48 15.86 -24.37
N GLU A 548 -29.79 15.34 -23.34
CA GLU A 548 -29.01 16.19 -22.43
C GLU A 548 -27.83 16.86 -23.15
N ALA A 549 -27.09 16.12 -23.98
CA ALA A 549 -26.02 16.69 -24.80
C ALA A 549 -26.54 17.76 -25.77
N ALA A 550 -27.72 17.53 -26.35
CA ALA A 550 -28.39 18.49 -27.21
C ALA A 550 -28.84 19.75 -26.47
N SER A 551 -29.38 19.62 -25.25
CA SER A 551 -29.76 20.76 -24.39
C SER A 551 -28.57 21.57 -23.90
N LYS A 552 -27.40 20.95 -23.72
CA LYS A 552 -26.20 21.63 -23.18
C LYS A 552 -25.27 22.19 -24.25
N GLY A 553 -25.55 21.94 -25.53
CA GLY A 553 -24.75 22.47 -26.63
C GLY A 553 -23.53 21.63 -26.99
N TYR A 554 -23.47 20.35 -26.60
CA TYR A 554 -22.31 19.49 -26.84
C TYR A 554 -22.35 18.79 -28.20
N ALA A 555 -22.14 19.55 -29.28
CA ALA A 555 -22.24 19.06 -30.67
C ALA A 555 -21.40 17.81 -30.97
N ARG A 556 -20.16 17.74 -30.48
CA ARG A 556 -19.29 16.55 -30.68
C ARG A 556 -19.84 15.29 -30.04
N ILE A 557 -20.48 15.42 -28.87
CA ILE A 557 -21.10 14.29 -28.17
C ILE A 557 -22.36 13.85 -28.92
N VAL A 558 -23.20 14.81 -29.36
CA VAL A 558 -24.38 14.52 -30.18
C VAL A 558 -23.98 13.76 -31.45
N GLU A 559 -22.95 14.23 -32.15
CA GLU A 559 -22.44 13.57 -33.36
C GLU A 559 -21.97 12.14 -33.07
N ALA A 560 -21.17 11.95 -32.01
CA ALA A 560 -20.69 10.62 -31.64
C ALA A 560 -21.82 9.65 -31.27
N LEU A 561 -22.84 10.11 -30.53
CA LEU A 561 -24.01 9.30 -30.16
C LEU A 561 -24.82 8.88 -31.39
N LEU A 562 -25.01 9.79 -32.36
CA LEU A 562 -25.73 9.53 -33.60
C LEU A 562 -24.98 8.55 -34.51
N ILE A 563 -23.68 8.74 -34.72
CA ILE A 563 -22.83 7.87 -35.55
C ILE A 563 -22.86 6.43 -35.03
N ASN A 564 -22.76 6.26 -33.71
CA ASN A 564 -22.75 4.93 -33.08
C ASN A 564 -24.14 4.34 -32.87
N LYS A 565 -25.22 5.06 -33.25
CA LYS A 565 -26.62 4.67 -33.01
C LYS A 565 -26.87 4.30 -31.54
N ALA A 566 -26.19 4.99 -30.62
CA ALA A 566 -26.23 4.68 -29.20
C ALA A 566 -27.53 5.14 -28.52
N SER A 567 -28.25 6.07 -29.14
CA SER A 567 -29.52 6.60 -28.64
C SER A 567 -30.55 6.64 -29.78
N PRO A 568 -31.82 6.28 -29.53
CA PRO A 568 -32.86 6.50 -30.52
C PRO A 568 -33.06 8.01 -30.78
N LEU A 569 -33.09 8.41 -32.04
CA LEU A 569 -33.15 9.81 -32.46
C LEU A 569 -34.35 10.58 -31.88
N GLU A 570 -35.51 9.92 -31.85
CA GLU A 570 -36.78 10.47 -31.36
C GLU A 570 -37.07 10.08 -29.90
N ALA A 571 -36.07 9.59 -29.17
CA ALA A 571 -36.23 9.32 -27.76
C ALA A 571 -36.52 10.63 -27.01
N LYS A 572 -37.49 10.55 -26.10
CA LYS A 572 -37.90 11.68 -25.28
C LYS A 572 -37.10 11.68 -23.99
N GLY A 573 -36.46 12.81 -23.69
CA GLY A 573 -35.79 13.04 -22.41
C GLY A 573 -36.74 13.65 -21.37
N LEU A 574 -36.17 14.41 -20.43
CA LEU A 574 -36.93 15.18 -19.46
C LEU A 574 -38.00 16.07 -20.13
N ASN A 575 -39.17 16.16 -19.51
CA ASN A 575 -40.35 16.90 -20.01
C ASN A 575 -40.97 16.36 -21.31
N GLU A 576 -40.73 15.08 -21.64
CA GLU A 576 -41.23 14.44 -22.87
C GLU A 576 -40.76 15.09 -24.18
N GLN A 577 -39.65 15.83 -24.13
CA GLN A 577 -39.09 16.54 -25.29
C GLN A 577 -37.99 15.73 -25.97
N THR A 578 -37.97 15.77 -27.30
CA THR A 578 -36.91 15.16 -28.12
C THR A 578 -35.64 16.01 -28.11
N ALA A 579 -34.52 15.42 -28.53
CA ALA A 579 -33.24 16.13 -28.60
C ALA A 579 -33.30 17.40 -29.47
N PHE A 580 -34.04 17.34 -30.58
CA PHE A 580 -34.26 18.51 -31.45
C PHE A 580 -34.96 19.64 -30.69
N ARG A 581 -36.01 19.30 -29.91
CA ARG A 581 -36.75 20.31 -29.15
C ARG A 581 -35.89 20.94 -28.07
N GLN A 582 -35.03 20.18 -27.42
CA GLN A 582 -34.11 20.71 -26.40
C GLN A 582 -33.02 21.60 -27.02
N ALA A 583 -32.43 21.21 -28.15
CA ALA A 583 -31.52 22.08 -28.88
C ALA A 583 -32.21 23.37 -29.36
N PHE A 584 -33.46 23.27 -29.81
CA PHE A 584 -34.28 24.39 -30.25
C PHE A 584 -34.57 25.39 -29.12
N THR A 585 -35.00 24.91 -27.95
CA THR A 585 -35.32 25.80 -26.81
C THR A 585 -34.09 26.56 -26.30
N GLN A 586 -32.90 25.99 -26.50
CA GLN A 586 -31.62 26.59 -26.10
C GLN A 586 -30.91 27.35 -27.23
N GLY A 587 -31.47 27.36 -28.45
CA GLY A 587 -30.92 28.07 -29.60
C GLY A 587 -29.66 27.45 -30.21
N HIS A 588 -29.45 26.14 -30.05
CA HIS A 588 -28.25 25.44 -30.53
C HIS A 588 -28.39 25.02 -32.00
N ILE A 589 -28.32 25.99 -32.93
CA ILE A 589 -28.52 25.81 -34.37
C ILE A 589 -27.64 24.70 -34.98
N THR A 590 -26.34 24.62 -34.61
CA THR A 590 -25.44 23.58 -35.12
C THR A 590 -25.92 22.17 -34.77
N ILE A 591 -26.45 21.98 -33.55
CA ILE A 591 -26.99 20.71 -33.10
C ILE A 591 -28.32 20.41 -33.78
N MET A 592 -29.16 21.42 -33.98
CA MET A 592 -30.40 21.28 -34.73
C MET A 592 -30.13 20.83 -36.17
N SER A 593 -29.16 21.43 -36.85
CA SER A 593 -28.73 21.04 -38.20
C SER A 593 -28.27 19.59 -38.24
N LEU A 594 -27.42 19.22 -37.28
CA LEU A 594 -26.92 17.85 -37.13
C LEU A 594 -28.07 16.86 -36.93
N LEU A 595 -28.98 17.09 -35.98
CA LEU A 595 -30.12 16.21 -35.72
C LEU A 595 -31.03 16.06 -36.94
N VAL A 596 -31.32 17.15 -37.65
CA VAL A 596 -32.15 17.11 -38.88
C VAL A 596 -31.44 16.34 -39.99
N SER A 597 -30.12 16.47 -40.15
CA SER A 597 -29.36 15.69 -41.14
C SER A 597 -29.44 14.18 -40.91
N TYR A 598 -29.69 13.74 -39.67
CA TYR A 598 -29.93 12.35 -39.28
C TYR A 598 -31.42 11.97 -39.27
N GLY A 599 -32.31 12.87 -39.68
CA GLY A 599 -33.75 12.62 -39.87
C GLY A 599 -34.66 13.04 -38.72
N ALA A 600 -34.22 13.93 -37.82
CA ALA A 600 -35.04 14.36 -36.69
C ALA A 600 -36.28 15.15 -37.16
N ASN A 601 -37.38 15.00 -36.42
CA ASN A 601 -38.63 15.67 -36.75
C ASN A 601 -38.59 17.18 -36.44
N ILE A 602 -38.38 17.99 -37.48
CA ILE A 602 -38.39 19.47 -37.41
C ILE A 602 -39.77 20.06 -37.08
N GLU A 603 -40.85 19.30 -37.22
CA GLU A 603 -42.24 19.73 -36.96
C GLU A 603 -42.70 19.44 -35.52
N ALA A 604 -41.79 19.05 -34.63
CA ALA A 604 -42.11 18.72 -33.24
C ALA A 604 -42.74 19.92 -32.51
N LYS A 605 -44.03 19.76 -32.17
CA LYS A 605 -44.83 20.84 -31.57
C LYS A 605 -44.55 21.01 -30.09
N ASP A 606 -44.73 22.22 -29.59
CA ASP A 606 -44.64 22.53 -28.17
C ASP A 606 -45.95 22.22 -27.39
N LEU A 607 -45.96 22.48 -26.08
CA LEU A 607 -47.14 22.27 -25.22
C LEU A 607 -48.34 23.16 -25.61
N GLU A 608 -48.09 24.24 -26.34
CA GLU A 608 -49.11 25.11 -26.94
C GLU A 608 -49.39 24.70 -28.40
N ASN A 609 -49.03 23.48 -28.81
CA ASN A 609 -49.27 22.92 -30.14
C ASN A 609 -48.70 23.78 -31.29
N ARG A 610 -47.68 24.62 -31.03
CA ARG A 610 -46.99 25.45 -32.02
C ARG A 610 -45.85 24.66 -32.64
N THR A 611 -45.72 24.71 -33.97
CA THR A 611 -44.52 24.22 -34.65
C THR A 611 -43.32 25.14 -34.37
N PRO A 612 -42.08 24.64 -34.49
CA PRO A 612 -40.88 25.46 -34.32
C PRO A 612 -40.88 26.73 -35.18
N LEU A 613 -41.38 26.64 -36.41
CA LEU A 613 -41.50 27.79 -37.32
C LEU A 613 -42.49 28.84 -36.82
N CYS A 614 -43.67 28.43 -36.34
CA CYS A 614 -44.63 29.36 -35.74
C CYS A 614 -44.05 30.07 -34.51
N TYR A 615 -43.29 29.36 -33.68
CA TYR A 615 -42.63 29.94 -32.51
C TYR A 615 -41.59 30.99 -32.93
N ALA A 616 -40.72 30.68 -33.90
CA ALA A 616 -39.69 31.59 -34.40
C ALA A 616 -40.31 32.87 -34.98
N CYS A 617 -41.42 32.75 -35.73
CA CYS A 617 -42.17 33.91 -36.24
C CYS A 617 -42.78 34.77 -35.13
N HIS A 618 -43.36 34.17 -34.08
CA HIS A 618 -43.87 34.92 -32.91
C HIS A 618 -42.76 35.68 -32.17
N LYS A 619 -41.53 35.16 -32.17
CA LYS A 619 -40.37 35.80 -31.54
C LYS A 619 -39.68 36.84 -32.42
N GLY A 620 -39.94 36.83 -33.73
CA GLY A 620 -39.23 37.68 -34.68
C GLY A 620 -37.79 37.24 -34.96
N ASP A 621 -37.45 35.98 -34.69
CA ASP A 621 -36.08 35.46 -34.83
C ASP A 621 -35.79 35.07 -36.29
N GLU A 622 -35.25 36.02 -37.06
CA GLU A 622 -34.98 35.86 -38.50
C GLU A 622 -34.01 34.71 -38.80
N ALA A 623 -32.94 34.56 -38.00
CA ALA A 623 -31.94 33.52 -38.21
C ALA A 623 -32.52 32.12 -37.96
N LEU A 624 -33.37 31.97 -36.94
CA LEU A 624 -34.05 30.71 -36.66
C LEU A 624 -35.11 30.38 -37.72
N VAL A 625 -35.82 31.38 -38.24
CA VAL A 625 -36.76 31.20 -39.36
C VAL A 625 -36.02 30.76 -40.62
N GLU A 626 -34.92 31.41 -40.97
CA GLU A 626 -34.08 31.03 -42.12
C GLU A 626 -33.62 29.58 -42.00
N PHE A 627 -33.02 29.21 -40.86
CA PHE A 627 -32.59 27.84 -40.60
C PHE A 627 -33.71 26.81 -40.78
N LEU A 628 -34.88 27.04 -40.18
CA LEU A 628 -36.01 26.11 -40.25
C LEU A 628 -36.55 25.94 -41.67
N LEU A 629 -36.63 27.02 -42.44
CA LEU A 629 -37.12 26.99 -43.82
C LEU A 629 -36.14 26.31 -44.77
N GLU A 630 -34.84 26.52 -44.60
CA GLU A 630 -33.79 25.81 -45.34
C GLU A 630 -33.83 24.29 -45.10
N HIS A 631 -34.26 23.88 -43.90
CA HIS A 631 -34.38 22.49 -43.49
C HIS A 631 -35.81 21.93 -43.68
N GLY A 632 -36.65 22.61 -44.47
CA GLY A 632 -37.93 22.08 -44.95
C GLY A 632 -39.12 22.20 -44.00
N ALA A 633 -39.09 23.14 -43.03
CA ALA A 633 -40.22 23.38 -42.14
C ALA A 633 -41.50 23.78 -42.91
N ASN A 634 -42.65 23.32 -42.41
CA ASN A 634 -43.94 23.52 -43.05
C ASN A 634 -44.45 24.96 -42.88
N THR A 635 -44.36 25.75 -43.96
CA THR A 635 -44.84 27.15 -44.03
C THR A 635 -46.35 27.30 -43.82
N GLU A 636 -47.12 26.22 -43.93
CA GLU A 636 -48.57 26.20 -43.78
C GLU A 636 -49.05 25.61 -42.45
N ALA A 637 -48.12 25.31 -41.52
CA ALA A 637 -48.45 24.86 -40.19
C ALA A 637 -49.37 25.87 -39.48
N ARG A 638 -50.28 25.38 -38.64
CA ARG A 638 -51.21 26.22 -37.88
C ARG A 638 -50.94 26.13 -36.40
N ASP A 639 -50.79 27.28 -35.76
CA ASP A 639 -50.71 27.39 -34.30
C ASP A 639 -52.10 27.24 -33.64
N VAL A 640 -52.17 27.35 -32.31
CA VAL A 640 -53.43 27.29 -31.53
C VAL A 640 -54.46 28.35 -31.92
N LYS A 641 -54.03 29.47 -32.49
CA LYS A 641 -54.92 30.52 -33.02
C LYS A 641 -55.27 30.27 -34.48
N ARG A 642 -54.97 29.08 -35.02
CA ARG A 642 -55.13 28.72 -36.43
C ARG A 642 -54.35 29.63 -37.40
N GLN A 643 -53.35 30.36 -36.91
CA GLN A 643 -52.54 31.26 -37.72
C GLN A 643 -51.41 30.48 -38.39
N THR A 644 -51.13 30.80 -39.66
CA THR A 644 -49.92 30.34 -40.35
C THR A 644 -48.71 31.20 -39.96
N PRO A 645 -47.47 30.71 -40.12
CA PRO A 645 -46.26 31.53 -39.97
C PRO A 645 -46.34 32.90 -40.65
N LEU A 646 -46.88 32.96 -41.89
CA LEU A 646 -47.07 34.21 -42.64
C LEU A 646 -48.03 35.17 -41.94
N LEU A 647 -49.15 34.65 -41.42
CA LEU A 647 -50.13 35.46 -40.67
C LEU A 647 -49.55 35.98 -39.36
N ILE A 648 -48.73 35.17 -38.67
CA ILE A 648 -48.02 35.58 -37.45
C ILE A 648 -47.09 36.75 -37.78
N ALA A 649 -46.23 36.61 -38.79
CA ALA A 649 -45.32 37.69 -39.21
C ALA A 649 -46.05 38.98 -39.64
N CYS A 650 -47.21 38.87 -40.32
CA CYS A 650 -48.06 40.01 -40.66
C CYS A 650 -48.71 40.68 -39.44
N VAL A 651 -49.07 39.91 -38.39
CA VAL A 651 -49.63 40.46 -37.15
C VAL A 651 -48.57 41.18 -36.33
N GLU A 652 -47.37 40.60 -36.23
CA GLU A 652 -46.23 41.23 -35.55
C GLU A 652 -45.61 42.39 -36.36
N GLY A 653 -45.98 42.53 -37.63
CA GLY A 653 -45.53 43.62 -38.50
C GLY A 653 -44.10 43.46 -39.03
N ASN A 654 -43.50 42.28 -38.90
CA ASN A 654 -42.14 42.00 -39.32
C ASN A 654 -42.08 41.78 -40.85
N GLN A 655 -41.63 42.81 -41.58
CA GLN A 655 -41.58 42.79 -43.05
C GLN A 655 -40.54 41.79 -43.59
N SER A 656 -39.37 41.71 -42.97
CA SER A 656 -38.30 40.78 -43.38
C SER A 656 -38.81 39.34 -43.33
N LEU A 657 -39.42 38.93 -42.21
CA LEU A 657 -39.98 37.58 -42.07
C LEU A 657 -41.06 37.27 -43.10
N VAL A 658 -41.90 38.25 -43.45
CA VAL A 658 -42.91 38.09 -44.50
C VAL A 658 -42.25 37.85 -45.85
N GLU A 659 -41.22 38.61 -46.21
CA GLU A 659 -40.47 38.42 -47.45
C GLU A 659 -39.83 37.02 -47.51
N PHE A 660 -39.16 36.60 -46.43
CA PHE A 660 -38.55 35.27 -46.32
C PHE A 660 -39.57 34.14 -46.45
N LEU A 661 -40.69 34.20 -45.74
CA LEU A 661 -41.74 33.17 -45.80
C LEU A 661 -42.37 33.05 -47.20
N LEU A 662 -42.59 34.19 -47.88
CA LEU A 662 -43.12 34.21 -49.25
C LEU A 662 -42.13 33.61 -50.25
N LYS A 663 -40.83 33.92 -50.10
CA LYS A 663 -39.76 33.31 -50.90
C LYS A 663 -39.72 31.78 -50.76
N HIS A 664 -40.04 31.26 -49.57
CA HIS A 664 -40.16 29.81 -49.30
C HIS A 664 -41.58 29.26 -49.52
N GLY A 665 -42.43 29.96 -50.27
CA GLY A 665 -43.70 29.42 -50.80
C GLY A 665 -44.89 29.48 -49.84
N ALA A 666 -44.85 30.31 -48.79
CA ALA A 666 -46.01 30.51 -47.91
C ALA A 666 -47.21 31.10 -48.67
N LYS A 667 -48.42 30.57 -48.41
CA LYS A 667 -49.63 30.96 -49.11
C LYS A 667 -50.28 32.21 -48.51
N THR A 668 -50.61 33.16 -49.36
CA THR A 668 -51.23 34.44 -49.00
C THR A 668 -52.75 34.40 -48.83
N ASP A 669 -53.39 33.24 -49.03
CA ASP A 669 -54.85 33.08 -49.06
C ASP A 669 -55.45 32.58 -47.73
N LYS A 670 -54.61 32.23 -46.75
CA LYS A 670 -55.05 31.63 -45.49
C LYS A 670 -55.64 32.66 -44.55
N LEU A 671 -56.72 32.27 -43.87
CA LEU A 671 -57.44 33.13 -42.93
C LEU A 671 -56.96 32.92 -41.50
N ASP A 672 -56.83 34.00 -40.74
CA ASP A 672 -56.54 33.96 -39.30
C ASP A 672 -57.76 33.55 -38.44
N SER A 673 -57.60 33.52 -37.11
CA SER A 673 -58.66 33.19 -36.14
C SER A 673 -59.91 34.07 -36.24
N VAL A 674 -59.80 35.29 -36.75
CA VAL A 674 -60.89 36.25 -36.91
C VAL A 674 -61.44 36.21 -38.35
N GLY A 675 -60.92 35.31 -39.18
CA GLY A 675 -61.34 35.12 -40.56
C GLY A 675 -60.77 36.13 -41.54
N ARG A 676 -59.61 36.73 -41.26
CA ARG A 676 -58.99 37.76 -42.13
C ARG A 676 -57.82 37.21 -42.91
N THR A 677 -57.63 37.68 -44.15
CA THR A 677 -56.45 37.39 -44.97
C THR A 677 -55.22 38.16 -44.47
N PRO A 678 -53.97 37.74 -44.79
CA PRO A 678 -52.77 38.49 -44.44
C PRO A 678 -52.82 39.93 -44.98
N LEU A 679 -53.35 40.10 -46.20
CA LEU A 679 -53.52 41.41 -46.84
C LEU A 679 -54.52 42.30 -46.10
N ALA A 680 -55.64 41.75 -45.61
CA ALA A 680 -56.60 42.51 -44.81
C ALA A 680 -56.02 42.93 -43.45
N ARG A 681 -55.14 42.10 -42.86
CA ARG A 681 -54.43 42.44 -41.62
C ARG A 681 -53.43 43.58 -41.84
N ALA A 682 -52.61 43.51 -42.89
CA ALA A 682 -51.69 44.59 -43.26
C ALA A 682 -52.43 45.91 -43.56
N ALA A 683 -53.59 45.83 -44.23
CA ALA A 683 -54.43 46.99 -44.52
C ALA A 683 -55.02 47.65 -43.26
N MET A 684 -55.44 46.84 -42.28
CA MET A 684 -56.00 47.30 -41.00
C MET A 684 -55.01 48.11 -40.17
N TRP A 685 -53.73 47.73 -40.20
CA TRP A 685 -52.67 48.44 -39.48
C TRP A 685 -52.10 49.62 -40.27
N GLY A 686 -52.56 49.86 -41.50
CA GLY A 686 -52.04 50.92 -42.38
C GLY A 686 -50.60 50.71 -42.83
N ASN A 687 -50.09 49.47 -42.79
CA ASN A 687 -48.71 49.15 -43.15
C ASN A 687 -48.57 49.07 -44.68
N VAL A 688 -48.38 50.22 -45.31
CA VAL A 688 -48.28 50.39 -46.77
C VAL A 688 -47.24 49.46 -47.39
N SER A 689 -46.05 49.35 -46.78
CA SER A 689 -44.97 48.51 -47.29
C SER A 689 -45.31 47.02 -47.23
N MET A 690 -45.94 46.55 -46.14
CA MET A 690 -46.44 45.17 -46.03
C MET A 690 -47.53 44.86 -47.07
N VAL A 691 -48.41 45.83 -47.34
CA VAL A 691 -49.44 45.70 -48.39
C VAL A 691 -48.79 45.58 -49.78
N LYS A 692 -47.78 46.39 -50.09
CA LYS A 692 -47.02 46.27 -51.35
C LYS A 692 -46.36 44.89 -51.46
N LEU A 693 -45.63 44.47 -50.41
CA LEU A 693 -44.91 43.20 -50.38
C LEU A 693 -45.83 41.98 -50.61
N LEU A 694 -46.97 41.92 -49.93
CA LEU A 694 -47.94 40.82 -50.08
C LEU A 694 -48.55 40.80 -51.49
N LEU A 695 -48.89 41.96 -52.05
CA LEU A 695 -49.45 42.03 -53.39
C LEU A 695 -48.40 41.71 -54.48
N GLU A 696 -47.12 42.07 -54.28
CA GLU A 696 -46.01 41.73 -55.18
C GLU A 696 -45.79 40.21 -55.24
N ASN A 697 -46.07 39.52 -54.13
CA ASN A 697 -46.00 38.06 -54.00
C ASN A 697 -47.36 37.37 -54.23
N GLY A 698 -48.27 38.00 -54.96
CA GLY A 698 -49.48 37.34 -55.49
C GLY A 698 -50.68 37.28 -54.55
N ALA A 699 -50.72 38.05 -53.46
CA ALA A 699 -51.93 38.19 -52.66
C ALA A 699 -53.08 38.82 -53.46
N ASP A 700 -54.26 38.18 -53.48
CA ASP A 700 -55.42 38.69 -54.20
C ASP A 700 -56.11 39.83 -53.40
N PRO A 701 -56.13 41.08 -53.92
CA PRO A 701 -56.83 42.20 -53.26
C PRO A 701 -58.36 42.01 -53.18
N ARG A 702 -58.92 41.10 -53.98
CA ARG A 702 -60.35 40.78 -54.00
C ARG A 702 -60.72 39.62 -53.08
N ALA A 703 -59.75 38.93 -52.48
CA ALA A 703 -60.01 37.86 -51.53
C ALA A 703 -60.86 38.38 -50.36
N THR A 704 -61.96 37.67 -50.08
CA THR A 704 -62.89 38.03 -49.02
C THR A 704 -62.50 37.35 -47.71
N CYS A 705 -62.54 38.13 -46.62
CA CYS A 705 -62.52 37.62 -45.26
C CYS A 705 -63.82 36.83 -44.96
N SER A 706 -63.87 36.08 -43.85
CA SER A 706 -65.04 35.27 -43.46
C SER A 706 -66.35 36.06 -43.31
N ASN A 707 -66.28 37.38 -43.11
CA ASN A 707 -67.45 38.26 -43.04
C ASN A 707 -67.80 38.94 -44.39
N GLY A 708 -67.28 38.42 -45.50
CA GLY A 708 -67.53 38.91 -46.86
C GLY A 708 -66.80 40.20 -47.23
N LYS A 709 -66.02 40.78 -46.32
CA LYS A 709 -65.29 42.03 -46.51
C LYS A 709 -63.92 41.81 -47.17
N THR A 710 -63.53 42.67 -48.12
CA THR A 710 -62.20 42.65 -48.76
C THR A 710 -61.17 43.46 -47.95
N ALA A 711 -59.88 43.29 -48.24
CA ALA A 711 -58.80 44.05 -47.57
C ALA A 711 -59.00 45.58 -47.67
N ALA A 712 -59.53 46.07 -48.79
CA ALA A 712 -59.82 47.51 -49.00
C ALA A 712 -60.80 48.08 -47.97
N SER A 713 -61.73 47.28 -47.45
CA SER A 713 -62.70 47.72 -46.45
C SER A 713 -62.09 47.92 -45.05
N TYR A 714 -60.93 47.30 -44.80
CA TYR A 714 -60.17 47.45 -43.56
C TYR A 714 -59.05 48.49 -43.67
N ALA A 715 -58.81 49.04 -44.87
CA ALA A 715 -57.69 49.93 -45.13
C ALA A 715 -57.71 51.20 -44.26
N VAL A 716 -56.69 51.36 -43.43
CA VAL A 716 -56.42 52.59 -42.67
C VAL A 716 -55.42 53.44 -43.45
N GLY A 717 -55.77 54.71 -43.69
CA GLY A 717 -54.97 55.64 -44.48
C GLY A 717 -55.34 55.68 -45.98
N LYS A 718 -55.19 56.87 -46.59
CA LYS A 718 -55.55 57.13 -47.99
C LYS A 718 -54.68 56.31 -48.97
N GLU A 719 -53.39 56.16 -48.67
CA GLU A 719 -52.45 55.44 -49.52
C GLU A 719 -52.74 53.93 -49.58
N THR A 720 -52.93 53.28 -48.43
CA THR A 720 -53.31 51.86 -48.33
C THR A 720 -54.62 51.57 -49.07
N LYS A 721 -55.62 52.45 -48.91
CA LYS A 721 -56.90 52.32 -49.60
C LYS A 721 -56.73 52.43 -51.11
N ASN A 722 -55.96 53.42 -51.58
CA ASN A 722 -55.66 53.58 -53.01
C ASN A 722 -54.95 52.36 -53.60
N LEU A 723 -53.97 51.76 -52.90
CA LEU A 723 -53.27 50.54 -53.37
C LEU A 723 -54.21 49.35 -53.56
N LEU A 724 -55.23 49.22 -52.70
CA LEU A 724 -56.17 48.11 -52.72
C LEU A 724 -57.37 48.33 -53.65
N THR A 725 -57.73 49.60 -53.94
CA THR A 725 -58.88 49.94 -54.79
C THR A 725 -58.51 50.36 -56.22
N GLU A 726 -57.39 51.06 -56.40
CA GLU A 726 -56.93 51.49 -57.72
C GLU A 726 -56.13 50.36 -58.38
N GLY A 727 -56.79 49.59 -59.25
CA GLY A 727 -56.17 48.46 -59.96
C GLY A 727 -55.00 48.79 -60.90
N ARG A 728 -54.44 50.01 -60.88
CA ARG A 728 -53.27 50.39 -61.69
C ARG A 728 -51.99 49.69 -61.21
N TRP A 729 -51.80 49.57 -59.89
CA TRP A 729 -50.62 48.91 -59.33
C TRP A 729 -50.72 47.38 -59.50
N TYR A 730 -51.88 46.77 -59.23
CA TYR A 730 -52.14 45.34 -59.44
C TYR A 730 -51.97 44.91 -60.91
N ARG A 731 -52.44 45.72 -61.86
CA ARG A 731 -52.23 45.48 -63.31
C ARG A 731 -50.76 45.64 -63.73
N ALA A 732 -50.01 46.56 -63.12
CA ALA A 732 -48.60 46.76 -63.42
C ALA A 732 -47.71 45.61 -62.89
N VAL A 733 -48.06 45.03 -61.73
CA VAL A 733 -47.34 43.89 -61.13
C VAL A 733 -47.65 42.57 -61.85
N LEU A 734 -48.92 42.29 -62.19
CA LEU A 734 -49.29 41.13 -63.00
C LEU A 734 -48.58 41.10 -64.37
N ASN A 735 -48.38 42.28 -64.98
CA ASN A 735 -47.63 42.40 -66.24
C ASN A 735 -46.11 42.18 -66.08
N ARG A 736 -45.57 42.25 -64.86
CA ARG A 736 -44.14 42.01 -64.57
C ARG A 736 -43.85 40.57 -64.12
N THR A 737 -44.77 39.91 -63.43
CA THR A 737 -44.60 38.53 -62.93
C THR A 737 -45.05 37.45 -63.92
N GLY A 738 -45.83 37.80 -64.95
CA GLY A 738 -46.26 36.88 -66.02
C GLY A 738 -45.21 36.51 -67.08
N SER A 739 -43.92 36.74 -66.80
CA SER A 739 -42.81 36.39 -67.71
C SER A 739 -41.67 35.75 -66.94
N LYS A 740 -41.90 34.54 -66.41
CA LYS A 740 -40.90 33.53 -66.09
C LYS A 740 -41.57 32.18 -65.92
#